data_AF-A0A925YWL1-F1
#
_entry.id   AF-A0A925YWL1-F1
#
_cell.length_a   1.000
_cell.length_b   1.000
_cell.length_c   1.000
_cell.angle_alpha   90.00
_cell.angle_beta   90.00
_cell.angle_gamma   90.00
#
_symmetry.space_group_name_H-M   'P 1'
#
loop_
_entity.id
_entity.type
_entity.pdbx_description
1 polymer ?
#
loop_
_entity_poly.entity_id
_entity_poly.type
_entity_poly.pdbx_seq_one_letter_code
_entity_poly.pdbx_strand_id
1 'polypeptide(L)'
;MEFFRKHKQERETEKRERELNTRMLVAVSGLFVFAALIIGRLLFIQIIEAPEYQARARKQYESRLIVKAKRGTLYDRSMNRLASSLTYVSLAADPSMIENKEEVAAAFAEVFGKSKAGYLQKLSERTRFVWLERRISSEKAGIVSAKKLSGVIAMKEQNRHYENLAAQVLGFTDADNTGISGLEQSLNDTLKGRDGFLVMQRTASGKAFPRVGYPHQEAADGKSAMLTIDITVQAIAEDELRRGIVASGSSAGTVIIIDVRTGEILAIANYPDFDANNKLTYTPEATRNRAITDGFEPGSTFKLVQATAATELGLRKADDKVNAENGKFKIKNRVITDHEPLGTVTYKQSIAHSSNIVAAKTAIIIGEEKFYKYAAGFGFGAKTGIDLQGEVRGQLKATKEWSGITLPWMSQGYEVMVTPLQVLCAYAALANNGVQMQPFIIKKILSPDGKVFAEKKPAELRRVMKPKTAADVKEYFRAVVDSGTGISARPEGIDAAGKTGTAQKLVGGTYKSGSYASSFVGFFPVDKPRVAAIVMMDNPTNGYYGSIAAAPVFSRIASRIATASGEYQEKIQAVAVRKPSREKDFLDSVQTVTVPNVCGLAAEEARELLKVHRLDFKRENEMKGAVISQSIKAGTRVEVWSKVPLMFEDANASKMPSLVGLKADRAIYEAKQLGIKVSMQGTGGIVVSQRPKAGDKPNGDCQIVMSN
;
A
#
# COMPACT_ATOMS: atom_id res chain seq x y z
N MET A 1 -26.89 -106.09 -85.02
CA MET A 1 -25.97 -105.59 -83.95
C MET A 1 -25.80 -104.07 -83.94
N GLU A 2 -26.01 -103.33 -85.05
CA GLU A 2 -25.87 -101.86 -85.08
C GLU A 2 -26.94 -101.10 -84.28
N PHE A 3 -28.18 -101.58 -84.24
CA PHE A 3 -29.28 -100.90 -83.54
C PHE A 3 -29.04 -100.79 -82.01
N PHE A 4 -28.54 -101.85 -81.39
CA PHE A 4 -28.19 -101.85 -79.96
C PHE A 4 -26.97 -100.97 -79.62
N ARG A 5 -26.05 -100.77 -80.57
CA ARG A 5 -24.89 -99.89 -80.41
C ARG A 5 -25.30 -98.42 -80.45
N LYS A 6 -26.24 -98.07 -81.35
CA LYS A 6 -26.78 -96.71 -81.50
C LYS A 6 -27.59 -96.26 -80.28
N HIS A 7 -28.47 -97.13 -79.76
CA HIS A 7 -29.23 -96.85 -78.53
C HIS A 7 -28.37 -96.78 -77.27
N LYS A 8 -27.26 -97.54 -77.18
CA LYS A 8 -26.31 -97.43 -76.07
C LYS A 8 -25.52 -96.11 -76.14
N GLN A 9 -25.12 -95.67 -77.34
CA GLN A 9 -24.49 -94.38 -77.55
C GLN A 9 -25.44 -93.20 -77.25
N GLU A 10 -26.71 -93.29 -77.64
CA GLU A 10 -27.75 -92.28 -77.32
C GLU A 10 -27.97 -92.18 -75.80
N ARG A 11 -28.07 -93.29 -75.07
CA ARG A 11 -28.18 -93.27 -73.60
C ARG A 11 -26.92 -92.76 -72.90
N GLU A 12 -25.73 -93.04 -73.43
CA GLU A 12 -24.47 -92.50 -72.89
C GLU A 12 -24.31 -91.01 -73.17
N THR A 13 -24.79 -90.51 -74.32
CA THR A 13 -24.81 -89.07 -74.65
C THR A 13 -25.84 -88.33 -73.80
N GLU A 14 -27.07 -88.85 -73.64
CA GLU A 14 -28.06 -88.28 -72.73
C GLU A 14 -27.58 -88.24 -71.26
N LYS A 15 -26.88 -89.29 -70.81
CA LYS A 15 -26.30 -89.33 -69.46
C LYS A 15 -25.17 -88.31 -69.30
N ARG A 16 -24.31 -88.15 -70.31
CA ARG A 16 -23.21 -87.17 -70.33
C ARG A 16 -23.73 -85.73 -70.42
N GLU A 17 -24.80 -85.48 -71.16
CA GLU A 17 -25.51 -84.18 -71.19
C GLU A 17 -26.16 -83.87 -69.85
N ARG A 18 -26.81 -84.84 -69.19
CA ARG A 18 -27.35 -84.66 -67.83
C ARG A 18 -26.26 -84.38 -66.80
N GLU A 19 -25.12 -85.06 -66.87
CA GLU A 19 -23.96 -84.79 -66.00
C GLU A 19 -23.35 -83.41 -66.27
N LEU A 20 -23.23 -82.99 -67.53
CA LEU A 20 -22.80 -81.65 -67.92
C LEU A 20 -23.76 -80.56 -67.44
N ASN A 21 -25.07 -80.75 -67.64
CA ASN A 21 -26.11 -79.83 -67.17
C ASN A 21 -26.15 -79.75 -65.64
N THR A 22 -25.93 -80.86 -64.94
CA THR A 22 -25.85 -80.88 -63.46
C THR A 22 -24.59 -80.15 -62.98
N ARG A 23 -23.43 -80.38 -63.61
CA ARG A 23 -22.19 -79.66 -63.28
C ARG A 23 -22.30 -78.15 -63.57
N MET A 24 -22.96 -77.78 -64.67
CA MET A 24 -23.22 -76.39 -65.04
C MET A 24 -24.20 -75.74 -64.04
N LEU A 25 -25.27 -76.44 -63.64
CA LEU A 25 -26.20 -75.95 -62.62
C LEU A 25 -25.52 -75.75 -61.27
N VAL A 26 -24.66 -76.67 -60.85
CA VAL A 26 -23.87 -76.55 -59.61
C VAL A 26 -22.91 -75.37 -59.70
N ALA A 27 -22.22 -75.18 -60.83
CA ALA A 27 -21.33 -74.04 -61.05
C ALA A 27 -22.07 -72.70 -61.03
N VAL A 28 -23.22 -72.61 -61.72
CA VAL A 28 -24.07 -71.40 -61.77
C VAL A 28 -24.67 -71.12 -60.39
N SER A 29 -25.14 -72.15 -59.68
CA SER A 29 -25.66 -72.02 -58.32
C SER A 29 -24.57 -71.58 -57.34
N GLY A 30 -23.36 -72.13 -57.46
CA GLY A 30 -22.19 -71.71 -56.70
C GLY A 30 -21.83 -70.25 -56.96
N LEU A 31 -21.85 -69.82 -58.23
CA LEU A 31 -21.62 -68.42 -58.62
C LEU A 31 -22.71 -67.49 -58.08
N PHE A 32 -23.98 -67.92 -58.12
CA PHE A 32 -25.11 -67.14 -57.59
C PHE A 32 -25.03 -66.98 -56.07
N VAL A 33 -24.75 -68.06 -55.33
CA VAL A 33 -24.54 -68.02 -53.88
C VAL A 33 -23.36 -67.12 -53.54
N PHE A 34 -22.26 -67.22 -54.29
CA PHE A 34 -21.10 -66.35 -54.10
C PHE A 34 -21.44 -64.87 -54.34
N ALA A 35 -22.18 -64.55 -55.41
CA ALA A 35 -22.66 -63.19 -55.68
C ALA A 35 -23.59 -62.69 -54.57
N ALA A 36 -24.52 -63.53 -54.09
CA ALA A 36 -25.43 -63.20 -53.00
C ALA A 36 -24.68 -62.92 -51.68
N LEU A 37 -23.63 -63.69 -51.38
CA LEU A 37 -22.76 -63.44 -50.22
C LEU A 37 -22.01 -62.11 -50.32
N ILE A 38 -21.49 -61.75 -51.50
CA ILE A 38 -20.84 -60.46 -51.72
C ILE A 38 -21.85 -59.31 -51.54
N ILE A 39 -23.03 -59.42 -52.16
CA ILE A 39 -24.08 -58.39 -52.04
C ILE A 39 -24.54 -58.27 -50.58
N GLY A 40 -24.74 -59.39 -49.89
CA GLY A 40 -25.08 -59.42 -48.47
C GLY A 40 -24.00 -58.75 -47.61
N ARG A 41 -22.72 -59.02 -47.89
CA ARG A 41 -21.60 -58.36 -47.18
C ARG A 41 -21.53 -56.87 -47.48
N LEU A 42 -21.79 -56.46 -48.73
CA LEU A 42 -21.82 -55.04 -49.12
C LEU A 42 -22.94 -54.30 -48.37
N LEU A 43 -24.15 -54.87 -48.34
CA LEU A 43 -25.29 -54.31 -47.60
C LEU A 43 -25.00 -54.25 -46.09
N PHE A 44 -24.35 -55.27 -45.53
CA PHE A 44 -23.93 -55.26 -44.14
C PHE A 44 -22.98 -54.08 -43.84
N ILE A 45 -21.98 -53.85 -44.70
CA ILE A 45 -21.04 -52.72 -44.53
C ILE A 45 -21.74 -51.37 -44.75
N GLN A 46 -22.60 -51.25 -45.77
CA GLN A 46 -23.22 -49.98 -46.16
C GLN A 46 -24.43 -49.57 -45.31
N ILE A 47 -25.08 -50.51 -44.61
CA ILE A 47 -26.29 -50.23 -43.82
C ILE A 47 -26.02 -50.43 -42.34
N ILE A 48 -25.46 -51.58 -41.95
CA ILE A 48 -25.28 -51.95 -40.53
C ILE A 48 -24.01 -51.31 -39.96
N GLU A 49 -22.86 -51.46 -40.63
CA GLU A 49 -21.58 -50.89 -40.16
C GLU A 49 -21.37 -49.44 -40.62
N ALA A 50 -22.25 -48.89 -41.46
CA ALA A 50 -22.09 -47.55 -42.00
C ALA A 50 -21.96 -46.44 -40.94
N PRO A 51 -22.73 -46.42 -39.84
CA PRO A 51 -22.53 -45.43 -38.78
C PRO A 51 -21.13 -45.51 -38.16
N GLU A 52 -20.60 -46.72 -37.99
CA GLU A 52 -19.27 -46.94 -37.41
C GLU A 52 -18.16 -46.49 -38.36
N TYR A 53 -18.23 -46.88 -39.64
CA TYR A 53 -17.27 -46.44 -40.66
C TYR A 53 -17.35 -44.92 -40.90
N GLN A 54 -18.54 -44.34 -40.85
CA GLN A 54 -18.70 -42.88 -40.89
C GLN A 54 -18.07 -42.21 -39.66
N ALA A 55 -18.23 -42.76 -38.44
CA ALA A 55 -17.59 -42.21 -37.25
C ALA A 55 -16.05 -42.30 -37.31
N ARG A 56 -15.50 -43.40 -37.82
CA ARG A 56 -14.06 -43.56 -38.07
C ARG A 56 -13.56 -42.58 -39.13
N ALA A 57 -14.30 -42.41 -40.23
CA ALA A 57 -14.00 -41.44 -41.27
C ALA A 57 -14.05 -40.00 -40.73
N ARG A 58 -15.05 -39.64 -39.92
CA ARG A 58 -15.13 -38.33 -39.26
C ARG A 58 -13.93 -38.08 -38.35
N LYS A 59 -13.50 -39.05 -37.54
CA LYS A 59 -12.27 -38.90 -36.73
C LYS A 59 -11.00 -38.66 -37.56
N GLN A 60 -10.96 -39.17 -38.79
CA GLN A 60 -9.82 -38.99 -39.70
C GLN A 60 -9.90 -37.68 -40.48
N TYR A 61 -11.10 -37.27 -40.91
CA TYR A 61 -11.32 -36.12 -41.78
C TYR A 61 -11.76 -34.86 -41.05
N GLU A 62 -12.19 -34.91 -39.79
CA GLU A 62 -12.59 -33.73 -39.02
C GLU A 62 -11.43 -33.27 -38.13
N SER A 63 -11.13 -31.98 -38.20
CA SER A 63 -10.20 -31.30 -37.29
C SER A 63 -10.94 -30.20 -36.55
N ARG A 64 -10.92 -30.26 -35.21
CA ARG A 64 -11.56 -29.25 -34.37
C ARG A 64 -10.56 -28.13 -34.06
N LEU A 65 -10.81 -26.95 -34.58
CA LEU A 65 -10.06 -25.73 -34.25
C LEU A 65 -10.79 -25.01 -33.11
N ILE A 66 -10.15 -24.88 -31.95
CA ILE A 66 -10.71 -24.14 -30.81
C ILE A 66 -10.48 -22.64 -31.04
N VAL A 67 -11.55 -21.86 -31.00
CA VAL A 67 -11.49 -20.40 -31.05
C VAL A 67 -11.54 -19.90 -29.61
N LYS A 68 -10.40 -19.45 -29.10
CA LYS A 68 -10.28 -18.98 -27.71
C LYS A 68 -11.07 -17.69 -27.49
N ALA A 69 -11.93 -17.69 -26.47
CA ALA A 69 -12.61 -16.48 -26.02
C ALA A 69 -11.62 -15.50 -25.41
N LYS A 70 -11.89 -14.20 -25.52
CA LYS A 70 -11.08 -13.19 -24.84
C LYS A 70 -11.48 -13.11 -23.37
N ARG A 71 -10.52 -13.25 -22.48
CA ARG A 71 -10.74 -13.01 -21.05
C ARG A 71 -11.06 -11.53 -20.82
N GLY A 72 -12.09 -11.26 -20.02
CA GLY A 72 -12.54 -9.93 -19.67
C GLY A 72 -11.47 -9.08 -18.99
N THR A 73 -11.58 -7.77 -19.16
CA THR A 73 -10.59 -6.80 -18.65
C THR A 73 -10.95 -6.39 -17.23
N LEU A 74 -9.95 -6.18 -16.38
CA LEU A 74 -10.12 -5.51 -15.09
C LEU A 74 -9.80 -4.03 -15.28
N TYR A 75 -10.74 -3.17 -14.90
CA TYR A 75 -10.64 -1.72 -15.01
C TYR A 75 -10.60 -1.07 -13.62
N ASP A 76 -9.97 0.09 -13.53
CA ASP A 76 -10.11 1.00 -12.38
C ASP A 76 -11.47 1.72 -12.41
N ARG A 77 -11.73 2.59 -11.44
CA ARG A 77 -12.98 3.34 -11.33
C ARG A 77 -13.24 4.33 -12.48
N SER A 78 -12.20 4.66 -13.24
CA SER A 78 -12.18 5.64 -14.33
C SER A 78 -12.03 4.98 -15.71
N MET A 79 -12.25 3.66 -15.80
CA MET A 79 -12.12 2.84 -17.03
C MET A 79 -10.69 2.71 -17.59
N ASN A 80 -9.66 3.00 -16.80
CA ASN A 80 -8.29 2.64 -17.11
C ASN A 80 -8.09 1.14 -16.91
N ARG A 81 -7.29 0.50 -17.78
CA ARG A 81 -7.03 -0.95 -17.69
C ARG A 81 -6.06 -1.22 -16.55
N LEU A 82 -6.36 -2.18 -15.70
CA LEU A 82 -5.48 -2.70 -14.65
C LEU A 82 -4.91 -4.07 -15.03
N ALA A 83 -5.76 -4.91 -15.64
CA ALA A 83 -5.35 -6.19 -16.22
C ALA A 83 -6.12 -6.46 -17.51
N SER A 84 -5.42 -6.82 -18.58
CA SER A 84 -6.03 -7.08 -19.88
C SER A 84 -5.35 -8.24 -20.62
N SER A 85 -6.09 -8.88 -21.54
CA SER A 85 -5.54 -9.94 -22.37
C SER A 85 -5.00 -9.36 -23.67
N LEU A 86 -3.69 -9.47 -23.87
CA LEU A 86 -3.00 -9.12 -25.11
C LEU A 86 -2.99 -10.35 -26.01
N THR A 87 -3.38 -10.16 -27.27
CA THR A 87 -3.31 -11.21 -28.28
C THR A 87 -1.98 -11.13 -29.01
N TYR A 88 -1.21 -12.20 -28.88
CA TYR A 88 0.02 -12.42 -29.64
C TYR A 88 -0.21 -13.50 -30.68
N VAL A 89 0.66 -13.54 -31.68
CA VAL A 89 0.74 -14.67 -32.60
C VAL A 89 2.09 -15.34 -32.36
N SER A 90 2.11 -16.67 -32.31
CA SER A 90 3.34 -17.46 -32.37
C SER A 90 3.40 -18.14 -33.73
N LEU A 91 4.57 -18.11 -34.35
CA LEU A 91 4.82 -18.73 -35.64
C LEU A 91 5.65 -19.99 -35.42
N ALA A 92 5.04 -21.12 -35.72
CA ALA A 92 5.69 -22.42 -35.81
C ALA A 92 5.83 -22.83 -37.27
N ALA A 93 6.56 -23.92 -37.51
CA ALA A 93 6.57 -24.59 -38.80
C ALA A 93 6.48 -26.11 -38.63
N ASP A 94 5.95 -26.77 -39.64
CA ASP A 94 6.11 -28.20 -39.87
C ASP A 94 7.18 -28.40 -40.97
N PRO A 95 8.44 -28.74 -40.59
CA PRO A 95 9.52 -29.00 -41.53
C PRO A 95 9.21 -30.01 -42.63
N SER A 96 8.26 -30.93 -42.42
CA SER A 96 7.88 -31.96 -43.40
C SER A 96 6.92 -31.46 -44.48
N MET A 97 6.31 -30.29 -44.27
CA MET A 97 5.39 -29.64 -45.23
C MET A 97 5.99 -28.42 -45.94
N ILE A 98 7.27 -28.12 -45.70
CA ILE A 98 8.00 -27.00 -46.32
C ILE A 98 8.77 -27.51 -47.53
N GLU A 99 8.43 -27.01 -48.71
CA GLU A 99 9.12 -27.32 -49.97
C GLU A 99 10.47 -26.59 -50.07
N ASN A 100 10.50 -25.30 -49.73
CA ASN A 100 11.71 -24.45 -49.80
C ASN A 100 12.05 -23.87 -48.42
N LYS A 101 13.00 -24.50 -47.71
CA LYS A 101 13.38 -24.10 -46.35
C LYS A 101 14.17 -22.79 -46.35
N GLU A 102 14.94 -22.54 -47.41
CA GLU A 102 15.74 -21.33 -47.61
C GLU A 102 14.87 -20.10 -47.77
N GLU A 103 13.73 -20.22 -48.46
CA GLU A 103 12.74 -19.15 -48.61
C GLU A 103 12.09 -18.80 -47.28
N VAL A 104 11.62 -19.81 -46.54
CA VAL A 104 11.02 -19.60 -45.21
C VAL A 104 12.04 -18.96 -44.26
N ALA A 105 13.27 -19.48 -44.21
CA ALA A 105 14.31 -18.92 -43.36
C ALA A 105 14.69 -17.47 -43.73
N ALA A 106 14.71 -17.13 -45.03
CA ALA A 106 14.96 -15.77 -45.49
C ALA A 106 13.84 -14.80 -45.08
N ALA A 107 12.58 -15.20 -45.26
CA ALA A 107 11.42 -14.39 -44.88
C ALA A 107 11.36 -14.10 -43.37
N PHE A 108 11.71 -15.09 -42.53
CA PHE A 108 11.79 -14.88 -41.08
C PHE A 108 13.00 -14.03 -40.69
N ALA A 109 14.16 -14.24 -41.32
CA ALA A 109 15.34 -13.41 -41.08
C ALA A 109 15.09 -11.92 -41.40
N GLU A 110 14.39 -11.64 -42.50
CA GLU A 110 14.01 -10.29 -42.94
C GLU A 110 13.10 -9.59 -41.91
N VAL A 111 12.05 -10.28 -41.44
CA VAL A 111 11.04 -9.66 -40.55
C VAL A 111 11.52 -9.52 -39.10
N PHE A 112 12.34 -10.47 -38.62
CA PHE A 112 12.76 -10.52 -37.21
C PHE A 112 14.20 -10.08 -36.98
N GLY A 113 14.97 -9.80 -38.04
CA GLY A 113 16.37 -9.38 -37.94
C GLY A 113 17.31 -10.42 -37.33
N LYS A 114 16.91 -11.71 -37.35
CA LYS A 114 17.73 -12.83 -36.83
C LYS A 114 18.44 -13.57 -37.96
N SER A 115 19.43 -14.39 -37.61
CA SER A 115 20.24 -15.09 -38.62
C SER A 115 19.42 -16.10 -39.43
N LYS A 116 19.52 -16.01 -40.77
CA LYS A 116 18.93 -17.00 -41.70
C LYS A 116 19.42 -18.42 -41.39
N ALA A 117 20.71 -18.56 -41.07
CA ALA A 117 21.30 -19.85 -40.69
C ALA A 117 20.62 -20.46 -39.43
N GLY A 118 20.26 -19.65 -38.44
CA GLY A 118 19.57 -20.11 -37.24
C GLY A 118 18.15 -20.64 -37.53
N TYR A 119 17.42 -20.00 -38.45
CA TYR A 119 16.12 -20.51 -38.89
C TYR A 119 16.25 -21.77 -39.75
N LEU A 120 17.24 -21.83 -40.66
CA LEU A 120 17.52 -23.03 -41.45
C LEU A 120 17.82 -24.24 -40.56
N GLN A 121 18.61 -24.04 -39.49
CA GLN A 121 18.90 -25.10 -38.53
C GLN A 121 17.62 -25.64 -37.89
N LYS A 122 16.74 -24.75 -37.37
CA LYS A 122 15.43 -25.15 -36.83
C LYS A 122 14.56 -25.89 -37.85
N LEU A 123 14.56 -25.44 -39.10
CA LEU A 123 13.78 -26.06 -40.19
C LEU A 123 14.39 -27.37 -40.71
N SER A 124 15.65 -27.67 -40.37
CA SER A 124 16.31 -28.93 -40.76
C SER A 124 15.98 -30.10 -39.83
N GLU A 125 15.38 -29.84 -38.67
CA GLU A 125 14.97 -30.86 -37.71
C GLU A 125 13.95 -31.83 -38.30
N ARG A 126 14.07 -33.13 -37.99
CA ARG A 126 13.14 -34.19 -38.43
C ARG A 126 11.91 -34.27 -37.51
N THR A 127 11.23 -33.14 -37.34
CA THR A 127 10.02 -33.01 -36.52
C THR A 127 8.86 -32.51 -37.38
N ARG A 128 7.63 -32.68 -36.89
CA ARG A 128 6.42 -32.07 -37.51
C ARG A 128 6.06 -30.72 -36.91
N PHE A 129 6.90 -30.22 -36.00
CA PHE A 129 6.63 -28.99 -35.27
C PHE A 129 7.93 -28.40 -34.73
N VAL A 130 8.22 -27.15 -35.12
CA VAL A 130 9.32 -26.36 -34.58
C VAL A 130 8.89 -24.91 -34.37
N TRP A 131 9.27 -24.32 -33.24
CA TRP A 131 9.00 -22.90 -32.96
C TRP A 131 10.01 -22.01 -33.71
N LEU A 132 9.51 -21.22 -34.64
CA LEU A 132 10.32 -20.20 -35.31
C LEU A 132 10.38 -18.95 -34.45
N GLU A 133 9.20 -18.39 -34.11
CA GLU A 133 9.04 -17.22 -33.24
C GLU A 133 7.85 -17.38 -32.31
N ARG A 134 7.96 -16.83 -31.10
CA ARG A 134 6.88 -16.90 -30.10
C ARG A 134 6.50 -15.50 -29.65
N ARG A 135 5.20 -15.33 -29.39
CA ARG A 135 4.62 -14.10 -28.79
C ARG A 135 4.99 -12.81 -29.53
N ILE A 136 4.87 -12.83 -30.85
CA ILE A 136 5.12 -11.65 -31.69
C ILE A 136 3.85 -10.83 -31.87
N SER A 137 4.00 -9.53 -32.18
CA SER A 137 2.87 -8.65 -32.47
C SER A 137 2.10 -9.14 -33.70
N SER A 138 0.78 -8.88 -33.72
CA SER A 138 -0.08 -9.27 -34.84
C SER A 138 0.36 -8.65 -36.17
N GLU A 139 0.99 -7.47 -36.14
CA GLU A 139 1.56 -6.80 -37.30
C GLU A 139 2.71 -7.60 -37.93
N LYS A 140 3.75 -7.95 -37.16
CA LYS A 140 4.87 -8.75 -37.66
C LYS A 140 4.43 -10.13 -38.14
N ALA A 141 3.48 -10.73 -37.42
CA ALA A 141 2.88 -11.99 -37.85
C ALA A 141 2.11 -11.86 -39.17
N GLY A 142 1.42 -10.74 -39.38
CA GLY A 142 0.73 -10.40 -40.62
C GLY A 142 1.66 -10.33 -41.82
N ILE A 143 2.84 -9.71 -41.68
CA ILE A 143 3.84 -9.61 -42.75
C ILE A 143 4.31 -11.00 -43.21
N VAL A 144 4.61 -11.90 -42.27
CA VAL A 144 5.02 -13.27 -42.60
C VAL A 144 3.86 -14.08 -43.18
N SER A 145 2.65 -13.95 -42.60
CA SER A 145 1.45 -14.67 -43.06
C SER A 145 1.02 -14.24 -44.46
N ALA A 146 1.26 -12.97 -44.84
CA ALA A 146 0.98 -12.45 -46.18
C ALA A 146 1.80 -13.14 -47.28
N LYS A 147 2.99 -13.65 -46.95
CA LYS A 147 3.84 -14.41 -47.87
C LYS A 147 3.33 -15.83 -48.14
N LYS A 148 2.26 -16.29 -47.45
CA LYS A 148 1.58 -17.60 -47.65
C LYS A 148 2.53 -18.80 -47.72
N LEU A 149 3.58 -18.78 -46.90
CA LEU A 149 4.62 -19.80 -46.87
C LEU A 149 4.04 -21.16 -46.45
N SER A 150 4.23 -22.20 -47.29
CA SER A 150 3.77 -23.55 -46.98
C SER A 150 4.45 -24.10 -45.73
N GLY A 151 3.71 -24.84 -44.90
CA GLY A 151 4.22 -25.45 -43.68
C GLY A 151 4.43 -24.49 -42.50
N VAL A 152 4.22 -23.17 -42.66
CA VAL A 152 4.23 -22.21 -41.54
C VAL A 152 2.85 -22.19 -40.85
N ILE A 153 2.86 -22.32 -39.54
CA ILE A 153 1.68 -22.41 -38.68
C ILE A 153 1.62 -21.17 -37.80
N ALA A 154 0.57 -20.36 -37.97
CA ALA A 154 0.29 -19.24 -37.09
C ALA A 154 -0.69 -19.66 -35.99
N MET A 155 -0.26 -19.55 -34.73
CA MET A 155 -1.06 -19.86 -33.55
C MET A 155 -1.36 -18.56 -32.81
N LYS A 156 -2.64 -18.24 -32.60
CA LYS A 156 -3.02 -17.11 -31.73
C LYS A 156 -2.86 -17.53 -30.28
N GLU A 157 -2.03 -16.81 -29.54
CA GLU A 157 -1.86 -16.96 -28.10
C GLU A 157 -2.45 -15.73 -27.40
N GLN A 158 -3.12 -15.93 -26.26
CA GLN A 158 -3.52 -14.82 -25.39
C GLN A 158 -2.62 -14.82 -24.17
N ASN A 159 -1.99 -13.68 -23.88
CA ASN A 159 -1.23 -13.50 -22.67
C ASN A 159 -1.89 -12.45 -21.79
N ARG A 160 -2.09 -12.78 -20.52
CA ARG A 160 -2.58 -11.84 -19.53
C ARG A 160 -1.47 -10.83 -19.17
N HIS A 161 -1.81 -9.55 -19.21
CA HIS A 161 -0.91 -8.45 -18.89
C HIS A 161 -1.51 -7.59 -17.77
N TYR A 162 -0.64 -7.14 -16.88
CA TYR A 162 -0.98 -6.34 -15.71
C TYR A 162 -0.16 -5.05 -15.71
N GLU A 163 -0.78 -3.93 -15.33
CA GLU A 163 -0.08 -2.65 -15.09
C GLU A 163 0.79 -2.68 -13.82
N ASN A 164 0.80 -3.82 -13.13
CA ASN A 164 1.57 -4.10 -11.93
C ASN A 164 1.30 -3.16 -10.74
N LEU A 165 0.03 -2.75 -10.61
CA LEU A 165 -0.53 -2.08 -9.43
C LEU A 165 -1.56 -3.00 -8.78
N ALA A 166 -1.71 -2.90 -7.46
CA ALA A 166 -2.64 -3.69 -6.65
C ALA A 166 -2.49 -5.21 -6.86
N ALA A 167 -1.26 -5.71 -6.99
CA ALA A 167 -0.97 -7.08 -7.43
C ALA A 167 -1.68 -8.16 -6.60
N GLN A 168 -1.73 -8.04 -5.27
CA GLN A 168 -2.43 -9.01 -4.40
C GLN A 168 -3.96 -8.91 -4.48
N VAL A 169 -4.49 -7.74 -4.86
CA VAL A 169 -5.94 -7.57 -5.11
C VAL A 169 -6.31 -8.20 -6.44
N LEU A 170 -5.61 -7.83 -7.52
CA LEU A 170 -5.89 -8.36 -8.86
C LEU A 170 -5.62 -9.86 -8.89
N GLY A 171 -4.53 -10.31 -8.29
CA GLY A 171 -4.01 -11.66 -8.43
C GLY A 171 -3.40 -11.89 -9.80
N PHE A 172 -3.29 -13.16 -10.18
CA PHE A 172 -2.68 -13.55 -11.46
C PHE A 172 -3.38 -14.77 -12.09
N THR A 173 -3.11 -15.01 -13.37
CA THR A 173 -3.54 -16.21 -14.10
C THR A 173 -2.39 -17.17 -14.38
N ASP A 174 -2.72 -18.43 -14.68
CA ASP A 174 -1.77 -19.38 -15.26
C ASP A 174 -1.53 -19.13 -16.76
N ALA A 175 -0.80 -20.05 -17.41
CA ALA A 175 -0.53 -19.96 -18.85
C ALA A 175 -1.78 -20.18 -19.72
N ASP A 176 -2.83 -20.77 -19.17
CA ASP A 176 -4.10 -21.05 -19.84
C ASP A 176 -5.16 -19.95 -19.57
N ASN A 177 -4.72 -18.80 -19.02
CA ASN A 177 -5.58 -17.68 -18.61
C ASN A 177 -6.66 -18.04 -17.58
N THR A 178 -6.42 -19.08 -16.77
CA THR A 178 -7.27 -19.43 -15.62
C THR A 178 -6.77 -18.65 -14.40
N GLY A 179 -7.68 -18.00 -13.69
CA GLY A 179 -7.35 -17.21 -12.50
C GLY A 179 -6.91 -18.06 -11.32
N ILE A 180 -5.77 -17.72 -10.72
CA ILE A 180 -5.12 -18.51 -9.66
C ILE A 180 -5.24 -17.84 -8.29
N SER A 181 -5.23 -16.52 -8.23
CA SER A 181 -5.36 -15.76 -6.98
C SER A 181 -6.19 -14.48 -7.15
N GLY A 182 -6.53 -13.83 -6.04
CA GLY A 182 -7.17 -12.51 -6.02
C GLY A 182 -8.49 -12.43 -6.78
N LEU A 183 -8.72 -11.29 -7.44
CA LEU A 183 -9.88 -11.06 -8.29
C LEU A 183 -9.86 -11.94 -9.55
N GLU A 184 -8.70 -12.27 -10.10
CA GLU A 184 -8.60 -13.17 -11.25
C GLU A 184 -9.20 -14.55 -10.93
N GLN A 185 -8.95 -15.08 -9.72
CA GLN A 185 -9.55 -16.34 -9.26
C GLN A 185 -11.03 -16.18 -8.92
N SER A 186 -11.37 -15.21 -8.08
CA SER A 186 -12.75 -15.05 -7.60
C SER A 186 -13.75 -14.70 -8.70
N LEU A 187 -13.30 -14.01 -9.76
CA LEU A 187 -14.10 -13.67 -10.92
C LEU A 187 -13.79 -14.56 -12.14
N ASN A 188 -13.09 -15.69 -11.97
CA ASN A 188 -12.64 -16.51 -13.10
C ASN A 188 -13.79 -16.89 -14.04
N ASP A 189 -14.92 -17.33 -13.51
CA ASP A 189 -16.07 -17.76 -14.33
C ASP A 189 -16.74 -16.59 -15.06
N THR A 190 -16.64 -15.39 -14.50
CA THR A 190 -17.14 -14.16 -15.13
C THR A 190 -16.18 -13.67 -16.22
N LEU A 191 -14.87 -13.73 -15.95
CA LEU A 191 -13.81 -13.20 -16.79
C LEU A 191 -13.40 -14.15 -17.93
N LYS A 192 -13.42 -15.48 -17.77
CA LYS A 192 -12.81 -16.42 -18.73
C LYS A 192 -13.52 -16.46 -20.09
N GLY A 193 -14.82 -16.20 -20.13
CA GLY A 193 -15.63 -16.39 -21.34
C GLY A 193 -15.83 -17.87 -21.67
N ARG A 194 -16.38 -18.16 -22.85
CA ARG A 194 -16.60 -19.53 -23.36
C ARG A 194 -15.94 -19.69 -24.72
N ASP A 195 -14.97 -20.59 -24.79
CA ASP A 195 -14.30 -20.94 -26.03
C ASP A 195 -15.30 -21.47 -27.06
N GLY A 196 -15.15 -21.01 -28.31
CA GLY A 196 -15.86 -21.54 -29.46
C GLY A 196 -15.08 -22.67 -30.14
N PHE A 197 -15.67 -23.27 -31.16
CA PHE A 197 -14.97 -24.22 -32.01
C PHE A 197 -15.47 -24.18 -33.46
N LEU A 198 -14.57 -24.48 -34.38
CA LEU A 198 -14.86 -24.67 -35.79
C LEU A 198 -14.40 -26.08 -36.19
N VAL A 199 -15.30 -26.90 -36.73
CA VAL A 199 -14.93 -28.19 -37.31
C VAL A 199 -14.54 -27.97 -38.77
N MET A 200 -13.31 -28.35 -39.11
CA MET A 200 -12.71 -28.21 -40.43
C MET A 200 -12.55 -29.59 -41.05
N GLN A 201 -12.66 -29.70 -42.38
CA GLN A 201 -12.33 -30.93 -43.09
C GLN A 201 -10.83 -30.97 -43.40
N ARG A 202 -10.17 -32.09 -43.08
CA ARG A 202 -8.75 -32.35 -43.31
C ARG A 202 -8.59 -33.26 -44.52
N THR A 203 -7.77 -32.85 -45.50
CA THR A 203 -7.38 -33.71 -46.63
C THR A 203 -6.39 -34.81 -46.19
N ALA A 204 -6.19 -35.82 -47.03
CA ALA A 204 -5.12 -36.82 -46.85
C ALA A 204 -3.71 -36.20 -46.80
N SER A 205 -3.52 -35.04 -47.45
CA SER A 205 -2.27 -34.24 -47.38
C SER A 205 -2.17 -33.35 -46.13
N GLY A 206 -3.17 -33.39 -45.24
CA GLY A 206 -3.16 -32.68 -43.96
C GLY A 206 -3.70 -31.25 -43.99
N LYS A 207 -4.07 -30.70 -45.16
CA LYS A 207 -4.63 -29.35 -45.30
C LYS A 207 -6.06 -29.32 -44.76
N ALA A 208 -6.36 -28.34 -43.90
CA ALA A 208 -7.69 -28.15 -43.30
C ALA A 208 -8.45 -27.02 -44.01
N PHE A 209 -9.71 -27.25 -44.36
CA PHE A 209 -10.57 -26.27 -45.03
C PHE A 209 -11.98 -26.26 -44.41
N PRO A 210 -12.67 -25.10 -44.38
CA PRO A 210 -14.02 -25.01 -43.86
C PRO A 210 -14.99 -25.67 -44.84
N ARG A 211 -15.95 -26.47 -44.36
CA ARG A 211 -17.00 -27.07 -45.16
C ARG A 211 -18.38 -26.66 -44.66
N VAL A 212 -19.25 -26.28 -45.57
CA VAL A 212 -20.65 -25.90 -45.28
C VAL A 212 -21.39 -27.08 -44.64
N GLY A 213 -22.09 -26.84 -43.53
CA GLY A 213 -22.85 -27.85 -42.79
C GLY A 213 -22.11 -28.53 -41.63
N TYR A 214 -20.83 -28.20 -41.40
CA TYR A 214 -20.09 -28.70 -40.24
C TYR A 214 -20.48 -27.93 -38.96
N PRO A 215 -20.49 -28.59 -37.79
CA PRO A 215 -20.80 -27.92 -36.53
C PRO A 215 -19.79 -26.81 -36.23
N HIS A 216 -20.29 -25.65 -35.81
CA HIS A 216 -19.47 -24.58 -35.26
C HIS A 216 -20.18 -23.96 -34.06
N GLN A 217 -19.39 -23.42 -33.15
CA GLN A 217 -19.85 -22.63 -32.02
C GLN A 217 -19.00 -21.38 -31.95
N GLU A 218 -19.64 -20.22 -31.94
CA GLU A 218 -18.93 -18.95 -31.76
C GLU A 218 -18.35 -18.85 -30.36
N ALA A 219 -17.17 -18.24 -30.26
CA ALA A 219 -16.57 -17.92 -28.96
C ALA A 219 -17.34 -16.75 -28.34
N ALA A 220 -17.60 -16.84 -27.04
CA ALA A 220 -18.22 -15.76 -26.28
C ALA A 220 -17.20 -15.17 -25.31
N ASP A 221 -16.81 -13.92 -25.54
CA ASP A 221 -15.86 -13.21 -24.70
C ASP A 221 -16.34 -13.11 -23.24
N GLY A 222 -15.38 -13.07 -22.33
CA GLY A 222 -15.65 -12.90 -20.91
C GLY A 222 -16.13 -11.49 -20.59
N LYS A 223 -16.94 -11.40 -19.53
CA LYS A 223 -17.37 -10.10 -19.00
C LYS A 223 -16.18 -9.41 -18.34
N SER A 224 -16.14 -8.09 -18.37
CA SER A 224 -15.11 -7.29 -17.70
C SER A 224 -15.59 -6.86 -16.31
N ALA A 225 -14.66 -6.46 -15.44
CA ALA A 225 -15.01 -5.91 -14.13
C ALA A 225 -14.39 -4.52 -13.95
N MET A 226 -15.19 -3.57 -13.51
CA MET A 226 -14.76 -2.23 -13.12
C MET A 226 -14.68 -2.19 -11.59
N LEU A 227 -13.49 -1.87 -11.08
CA LEU A 227 -13.20 -1.82 -9.66
C LEU A 227 -13.46 -0.43 -9.08
N THR A 228 -13.49 -0.32 -7.77
CA THR A 228 -13.50 0.96 -7.05
C THR A 228 -12.10 1.57 -6.92
N ILE A 229 -11.06 0.77 -7.19
CA ILE A 229 -9.66 1.21 -7.18
C ILE A 229 -9.49 2.43 -8.06
N ASP A 230 -8.80 3.43 -7.53
CA ASP A 230 -8.35 4.60 -8.27
C ASP A 230 -6.86 4.41 -8.55
N ILE A 231 -6.48 4.34 -9.83
CA ILE A 231 -5.11 3.99 -10.22
C ILE A 231 -4.07 4.99 -9.69
N THR A 232 -4.44 6.28 -9.59
CA THR A 232 -3.58 7.33 -9.05
C THR A 232 -3.41 7.18 -7.54
N VAL A 233 -4.51 6.96 -6.81
CA VAL A 233 -4.47 6.74 -5.36
C VAL A 233 -3.70 5.46 -5.02
N GLN A 234 -3.88 4.39 -5.80
CA GLN A 234 -3.16 3.13 -5.64
C GLN A 234 -1.66 3.30 -5.84
N ALA A 235 -1.24 3.97 -6.93
CA ALA A 235 0.18 4.23 -7.18
C ALA A 235 0.83 5.09 -6.08
N ILE A 236 0.12 6.10 -5.56
CA ILE A 236 0.57 6.90 -4.41
C ILE A 236 0.75 6.00 -3.17
N ALA A 237 -0.22 5.12 -2.89
CA ALA A 237 -0.18 4.24 -1.73
C ALA A 237 1.01 3.26 -1.79
N GLU A 238 1.27 2.65 -2.95
CA GLU A 238 2.39 1.72 -3.13
C GLU A 238 3.76 2.40 -3.05
N ASP A 239 3.93 3.54 -3.72
CA ASP A 239 5.19 4.30 -3.69
C ASP A 239 5.51 4.79 -2.27
N GLU A 240 4.54 5.41 -1.58
CA GLU A 240 4.76 5.90 -0.22
C GLU A 240 4.92 4.79 0.81
N LEU A 241 4.24 3.65 0.63
CA LEU A 241 4.46 2.47 1.45
C LEU A 241 5.90 1.97 1.28
N ARG A 242 6.37 1.78 0.04
CA ARG A 242 7.74 1.31 -0.24
C ARG A 242 8.79 2.24 0.35
N ARG A 243 8.63 3.57 0.21
CA ARG A 243 9.50 4.56 0.86
C ARG A 243 9.47 4.45 2.38
N GLY A 244 8.28 4.28 2.95
CA GLY A 244 8.09 4.08 4.39
C GLY A 244 8.76 2.82 4.92
N ILE A 245 8.67 1.71 4.18
CA ILE A 245 9.33 0.45 4.50
C ILE A 245 10.85 0.63 4.56
N VAL A 246 11.45 1.25 3.53
CA VAL A 246 12.89 1.50 3.48
C VAL A 246 13.34 2.41 4.63
N ALA A 247 12.63 3.52 4.86
CA ALA A 247 13.00 4.48 5.90
C ALA A 247 12.92 3.87 7.31
N SER A 248 11.87 3.10 7.58
CA SER A 248 11.65 2.46 8.90
C SER A 248 12.42 1.14 9.09
N GLY A 249 12.98 0.58 8.01
CA GLY A 249 13.58 -0.77 8.03
C GLY A 249 12.57 -1.86 8.38
N SER A 250 11.30 -1.67 8.00
CA SER A 250 10.23 -2.64 8.27
C SER A 250 10.31 -3.86 7.37
N SER A 251 9.88 -5.01 7.87
CA SER A 251 9.86 -6.27 7.10
C SER A 251 8.67 -6.37 6.13
N ALA A 252 7.53 -5.79 6.51
CA ALA A 252 6.31 -5.79 5.73
C ALA A 252 5.48 -4.54 6.06
N GLY A 253 4.46 -4.27 5.26
CA GLY A 253 3.51 -3.21 5.56
C GLY A 253 2.29 -3.22 4.66
N THR A 254 1.30 -2.44 5.04
CA THR A 254 0.00 -2.38 4.36
C THR A 254 -0.55 -0.96 4.42
N VAL A 255 -1.13 -0.52 3.30
CA VAL A 255 -1.95 0.69 3.22
C VAL A 255 -3.31 0.32 2.66
N ILE A 256 -4.38 0.78 3.30
CA ILE A 256 -5.74 0.69 2.77
C ILE A 256 -6.35 2.08 2.80
N ILE A 257 -7.05 2.44 1.73
CA ILE A 257 -7.71 3.74 1.56
C ILE A 257 -9.15 3.51 1.14
N ILE A 258 -10.10 4.15 1.83
CA ILE A 258 -11.55 4.00 1.62
C ILE A 258 -12.24 5.36 1.48
N ASP A 259 -13.23 5.47 0.59
CA ASP A 259 -14.18 6.59 0.61
C ASP A 259 -15.18 6.35 1.75
N VAL A 260 -15.17 7.26 2.73
CA VAL A 260 -15.92 7.09 3.99
C VAL A 260 -17.43 7.14 3.79
N ARG A 261 -17.92 7.78 2.71
CA ARG A 261 -19.34 7.96 2.44
C ARG A 261 -19.94 6.79 1.68
N THR A 262 -19.13 6.08 0.90
CA THR A 262 -19.61 5.03 0.00
C THR A 262 -19.18 3.64 0.45
N GLY A 263 -18.06 3.51 1.17
CA GLY A 263 -17.41 2.22 1.41
C GLY A 263 -16.59 1.72 0.23
N GLU A 264 -16.42 2.53 -0.83
CA GLU A 264 -15.56 2.19 -1.97
C GLU A 264 -14.10 2.09 -1.53
N ILE A 265 -13.44 0.95 -1.79
CA ILE A 265 -12.01 0.79 -1.55
C ILE A 265 -11.23 1.45 -2.69
N LEU A 266 -10.49 2.50 -2.37
CA LEU A 266 -9.76 3.30 -3.35
C LEU A 266 -8.37 2.73 -3.63
N ALA A 267 -7.74 2.15 -2.60
CA ALA A 267 -6.45 1.49 -2.73
C ALA A 267 -6.27 0.42 -1.64
N ILE A 268 -5.57 -0.66 -2.02
CA ILE A 268 -4.96 -1.63 -1.09
C ILE A 268 -3.55 -1.90 -1.60
N ALA A 269 -2.55 -1.46 -0.84
CA ALA A 269 -1.14 -1.72 -1.11
C ALA A 269 -0.57 -2.61 -0.01
N ASN A 270 0.22 -3.62 -0.38
CA ASN A 270 0.93 -4.49 0.55
C ASN A 270 2.40 -4.58 0.16
N TYR A 271 3.28 -4.70 1.15
CA TYR A 271 4.68 -5.00 0.98
C TYR A 271 5.08 -6.21 1.86
N PRO A 272 5.95 -7.13 1.39
CA PRO A 272 6.50 -7.21 0.04
C PRO A 272 5.42 -7.45 -1.03
N ASP A 273 5.65 -6.91 -2.23
CA ASP A 273 4.81 -7.11 -3.41
C ASP A 273 5.47 -8.06 -4.42
N PHE A 274 4.75 -8.36 -5.49
CA PHE A 274 5.22 -9.21 -6.58
C PHE A 274 4.81 -8.60 -7.92
N ASP A 275 5.54 -8.95 -8.99
CA ASP A 275 5.18 -8.56 -10.35
C ASP A 275 4.27 -9.62 -10.96
N ALA A 276 2.98 -9.30 -11.14
CA ALA A 276 2.00 -10.21 -11.72
C ALA A 276 2.33 -10.67 -13.15
N ASN A 277 3.23 -9.98 -13.87
CA ASN A 277 3.74 -10.41 -15.17
C ASN A 277 4.94 -11.38 -15.07
N ASN A 278 5.58 -11.49 -13.90
CA ASN A 278 6.77 -12.31 -13.67
C ASN A 278 6.57 -13.34 -12.55
N LYS A 279 6.30 -14.59 -12.95
CA LYS A 279 6.06 -15.71 -12.03
C LYS A 279 7.18 -16.01 -11.04
N LEU A 280 8.42 -15.62 -11.34
CA LEU A 280 9.56 -15.84 -10.44
C LEU A 280 9.46 -15.00 -9.16
N THR A 281 8.65 -13.94 -9.18
CA THR A 281 8.43 -13.07 -8.01
C THR A 281 7.36 -13.59 -7.06
N TYR A 282 6.66 -14.68 -7.43
CA TYR A 282 5.53 -15.19 -6.65
C TYR A 282 6.04 -15.98 -5.44
N THR A 283 6.05 -15.36 -4.28
CA THR A 283 6.30 -16.04 -2.99
C THR A 283 5.02 -16.07 -2.14
N PRO A 284 4.87 -17.04 -1.23
CA PRO A 284 3.73 -17.05 -0.30
C PRO A 284 3.60 -15.76 0.52
N GLU A 285 4.72 -15.10 0.81
CA GLU A 285 4.71 -13.82 1.53
C GLU A 285 4.28 -12.65 0.65
N ALA A 286 4.79 -12.56 -0.58
CA ALA A 286 4.49 -11.45 -1.48
C ALA A 286 3.06 -11.49 -2.03
N THR A 287 2.51 -12.69 -2.23
CA THR A 287 1.14 -12.90 -2.74
C THR A 287 0.05 -12.72 -1.67
N ARG A 288 0.44 -12.58 -0.39
CA ARG A 288 -0.48 -12.48 0.75
C ARG A 288 -1.13 -11.10 0.83
N ASN A 289 -2.46 -11.06 0.84
CA ASN A 289 -3.22 -9.81 1.04
C ASN A 289 -3.42 -9.49 2.53
N ARG A 290 -2.38 -8.95 3.16
CA ARG A 290 -2.32 -8.66 4.61
C ARG A 290 -3.45 -7.77 5.10
N ALA A 291 -3.99 -6.90 4.24
CA ALA A 291 -5.13 -6.06 4.52
C ALA A 291 -6.36 -6.80 5.10
N ILE A 292 -6.57 -8.06 4.69
CA ILE A 292 -7.73 -8.87 5.06
C ILE A 292 -7.38 -10.22 5.68
N THR A 293 -6.14 -10.71 5.53
CA THR A 293 -5.72 -12.02 6.03
C THR A 293 -5.02 -11.96 7.40
N ASP A 294 -4.41 -10.83 7.75
CA ASP A 294 -3.50 -10.76 8.89
C ASP A 294 -4.23 -10.17 10.10
N GLY A 295 -4.42 -11.01 11.11
CA GLY A 295 -4.91 -10.58 12.42
C GLY A 295 -3.77 -10.01 13.26
N PHE A 296 -4.00 -8.87 13.90
CA PHE A 296 -3.07 -8.25 14.84
C PHE A 296 -3.79 -7.63 16.03
N GLU A 297 -3.05 -7.35 17.10
CA GLU A 297 -3.56 -6.55 18.20
C GLU A 297 -3.47 -5.06 17.84
N PRO A 298 -4.60 -4.32 17.79
CA PRO A 298 -4.66 -2.95 17.26
C PRO A 298 -3.94 -1.90 18.11
N GLY A 299 -3.65 -2.21 19.37
CA GLY A 299 -3.07 -1.27 20.32
C GLY A 299 -3.93 0.00 20.44
N SER A 300 -3.27 1.15 20.60
CA SER A 300 -3.94 2.44 20.87
C SER A 300 -4.98 2.87 19.81
N THR A 301 -4.98 2.33 18.58
CA THR A 301 -6.04 2.61 17.60
C THR A 301 -7.41 2.11 18.08
N PHE A 302 -7.44 1.11 18.96
CA PHE A 302 -8.67 0.58 19.55
C PHE A 302 -9.33 1.50 20.57
N LYS A 303 -8.62 2.53 21.07
CA LYS A 303 -9.17 3.51 22.02
C LYS A 303 -10.37 4.29 21.46
N LEU A 304 -10.61 4.22 20.15
CA LEU A 304 -11.84 4.65 19.51
C LEU A 304 -13.09 4.05 20.16
N VAL A 305 -13.04 2.78 20.58
CA VAL A 305 -14.18 2.09 21.19
C VAL A 305 -14.59 2.76 22.49
N GLN A 306 -13.64 2.92 23.43
CA GLN A 306 -13.94 3.57 24.72
C GLN A 306 -14.28 5.06 24.54
N ALA A 307 -13.61 5.76 23.63
CA ALA A 307 -13.87 7.18 23.38
C ALA A 307 -15.31 7.39 22.88
N THR A 308 -15.74 6.55 21.94
CA THR A 308 -17.10 6.58 21.41
C THR A 308 -18.11 6.20 22.48
N ALA A 309 -17.92 5.07 23.15
CA ALA A 309 -18.85 4.56 24.14
C ALA A 309 -19.04 5.54 25.32
N ALA A 310 -17.95 6.10 25.86
CA ALA A 310 -18.02 7.05 26.96
C ALA A 310 -18.73 8.35 26.57
N THR A 311 -18.49 8.84 25.35
CA THR A 311 -19.12 10.07 24.85
C THR A 311 -20.60 9.85 24.53
N GLU A 312 -20.94 8.76 23.83
CA GLU A 312 -22.33 8.43 23.47
C GLU A 312 -23.21 8.21 24.70
N LEU A 313 -22.65 7.62 25.76
CA LEU A 313 -23.34 7.37 27.03
C LEU A 313 -23.31 8.59 27.97
N GLY A 314 -22.68 9.71 27.58
CA GLY A 314 -22.56 10.92 28.40
C GLY A 314 -21.68 10.76 29.65
N LEU A 315 -20.81 9.74 29.68
CA LEU A 315 -19.91 9.42 30.79
C LEU A 315 -18.63 10.26 30.79
N ARG A 316 -18.25 10.80 29.62
CA ARG A 316 -17.09 11.69 29.44
C ARG A 316 -17.40 12.80 28.43
N LYS A 317 -16.91 14.00 28.73
CA LYS A 317 -16.87 15.17 27.84
C LYS A 317 -15.41 15.61 27.63
N ALA A 318 -15.18 16.40 26.59
CA ALA A 318 -13.85 16.89 26.19
C ALA A 318 -13.02 17.44 27.36
N ASP A 319 -13.64 18.26 28.20
CA ASP A 319 -12.97 19.09 29.20
C ASP A 319 -13.01 18.49 30.61
N ASP A 320 -13.64 17.31 30.76
CA ASP A 320 -13.67 16.59 32.03
C ASP A 320 -12.25 16.31 32.52
N LYS A 321 -11.99 16.60 33.80
CA LYS A 321 -10.70 16.30 34.41
C LYS A 321 -10.58 14.81 34.68
N VAL A 322 -9.48 14.21 34.22
CA VAL A 322 -9.16 12.80 34.37
C VAL A 322 -7.75 12.64 34.92
N ASN A 323 -7.58 11.78 35.92
CA ASN A 323 -6.30 11.49 36.54
C ASN A 323 -5.63 10.28 35.87
N ALA A 324 -4.48 10.51 35.23
CA ALA A 324 -3.60 9.50 34.65
C ALA A 324 -2.59 8.91 35.65
N GLU A 325 -2.76 9.17 36.96
CA GLU A 325 -1.99 8.58 38.07
C GLU A 325 -0.47 8.73 37.92
N ASN A 326 -0.04 9.87 37.37
CA ASN A 326 1.37 10.16 37.07
C ASN A 326 2.07 9.00 36.31
N GLY A 327 1.33 8.30 35.46
CA GLY A 327 1.84 7.28 34.55
C GLY A 327 1.89 5.86 35.08
N LYS A 328 1.46 5.58 36.32
CA LYS A 328 1.38 4.20 36.85
C LYS A 328 0.07 3.95 37.60
N PHE A 329 -0.69 2.96 37.16
CA PHE A 329 -1.95 2.58 37.81
C PHE A 329 -2.01 1.07 38.05
N LYS A 330 -2.13 0.67 39.31
CA LYS A 330 -2.24 -0.74 39.70
C LYS A 330 -3.70 -1.19 39.61
N ILE A 331 -3.94 -2.27 38.87
CA ILE A 331 -5.23 -2.93 38.78
C ILE A 331 -5.05 -4.42 39.07
N LYS A 332 -5.69 -4.89 40.15
CA LYS A 332 -5.47 -6.23 40.70
C LYS A 332 -3.97 -6.52 40.90
N ASN A 333 -3.44 -7.53 40.21
CA ASN A 333 -2.05 -7.97 40.27
C ASN A 333 -1.17 -7.43 39.13
N ARG A 334 -1.66 -6.47 38.33
CA ARG A 334 -0.91 -5.89 37.21
C ARG A 334 -0.87 -4.37 37.28
N VAL A 335 0.13 -3.79 36.61
CA VAL A 335 0.31 -2.35 36.50
C VAL A 335 0.12 -1.93 35.05
N ILE A 336 -0.73 -0.95 34.83
CA ILE A 336 -0.86 -0.25 33.56
C ILE A 336 0.04 0.99 33.62
N THR A 337 0.82 1.18 32.57
CA THR A 337 1.81 2.26 32.48
C THR A 337 1.51 3.12 31.25
N ASP A 338 1.58 4.43 31.42
CA ASP A 338 1.58 5.39 30.32
C ASP A 338 3.02 5.66 29.87
N HIS A 339 3.20 6.08 28.61
CA HIS A 339 4.52 6.49 28.11
C HIS A 339 4.98 7.83 28.71
N GLU A 340 4.03 8.65 29.18
CA GLU A 340 4.27 9.97 29.77
C GLU A 340 3.51 10.10 31.12
N PRO A 341 4.10 10.72 32.16
CA PRO A 341 3.45 10.95 33.44
C PRO A 341 2.55 12.19 33.40
N LEU A 342 1.35 12.07 32.80
CA LEU A 342 0.47 13.21 32.49
C LEU A 342 -0.22 13.88 33.70
N GLY A 343 -0.25 13.24 34.88
CA GLY A 343 -0.99 13.74 36.04
C GLY A 343 -2.49 13.91 35.76
N THR A 344 -3.08 15.03 36.16
CA THR A 344 -4.49 15.34 35.86
C THR A 344 -4.60 16.20 34.60
N VAL A 345 -5.25 15.67 33.58
CA VAL A 345 -5.45 16.33 32.28
C VAL A 345 -6.94 16.37 31.91
N THR A 346 -7.30 17.06 30.84
CA THR A 346 -8.65 16.93 30.25
C THR A 346 -8.80 15.58 29.54
N TYR A 347 -10.03 15.09 29.40
CA TYR A 347 -10.29 13.85 28.67
C TYR A 347 -9.79 13.92 27.22
N LYS A 348 -10.00 15.04 26.54
CA LYS A 348 -9.44 15.31 25.21
C LYS A 348 -7.91 15.18 25.18
N GLN A 349 -7.21 15.81 26.12
CA GLN A 349 -5.75 15.69 26.23
C GLN A 349 -5.32 14.24 26.52
N SER A 350 -6.07 13.49 27.34
CA SER A 350 -5.75 12.09 27.61
C SER A 350 -5.82 11.21 26.35
N ILE A 351 -6.74 11.51 25.42
CA ILE A 351 -6.82 10.83 24.12
C ILE A 351 -5.67 11.29 23.21
N ALA A 352 -5.39 12.60 23.17
CA ALA A 352 -4.30 13.17 22.38
C ALA A 352 -2.93 12.59 22.76
N HIS A 353 -2.65 12.50 24.07
CA HIS A 353 -1.45 11.87 24.65
C HIS A 353 -1.63 10.37 24.90
N SER A 354 -2.63 9.72 24.32
CA SER A 354 -2.81 8.27 24.34
C SER A 354 -2.64 7.60 25.72
N SER A 355 -3.19 8.16 26.80
CA SER A 355 -3.10 7.55 28.13
C SER A 355 -3.78 6.18 28.14
N ASN A 356 -3.04 5.13 28.53
CA ASN A 356 -3.53 3.78 28.76
C ASN A 356 -4.33 3.72 30.06
N ILE A 357 -3.88 4.44 31.08
CA ILE A 357 -4.52 4.51 32.40
C ILE A 357 -5.92 5.12 32.28
N VAL A 358 -6.06 6.26 31.59
CA VAL A 358 -7.37 6.88 31.40
C VAL A 358 -8.28 6.02 30.52
N ALA A 359 -7.73 5.36 29.49
CA ALA A 359 -8.50 4.42 28.66
C ALA A 359 -9.07 3.25 29.50
N ALA A 360 -8.23 2.64 30.34
CA ALA A 360 -8.63 1.56 31.24
C ALA A 360 -9.69 2.00 32.25
N LYS A 361 -9.49 3.14 32.91
CA LYS A 361 -10.48 3.70 33.86
C LYS A 361 -11.80 4.03 33.17
N THR A 362 -11.74 4.59 31.96
CA THR A 362 -12.94 4.92 31.20
C THR A 362 -13.71 3.65 30.78
N ALA A 363 -13.00 2.62 30.35
CA ALA A 363 -13.60 1.32 30.05
C ALA A 363 -14.27 0.69 31.27
N ILE A 364 -13.66 0.75 32.44
CA ILE A 364 -14.26 0.28 33.71
C ILE A 364 -15.57 1.02 34.02
N ILE A 365 -15.61 2.34 33.81
CA ILE A 365 -16.84 3.14 34.01
C ILE A 365 -17.93 2.76 32.99
N ILE A 366 -17.57 2.47 31.75
CA ILE A 366 -18.51 2.01 30.71
C ILE A 366 -19.13 0.65 31.10
N GLY A 367 -18.33 -0.26 31.66
CA GLY A 367 -18.73 -1.63 32.00
C GLY A 367 -18.61 -2.61 30.82
N GLU A 368 -18.52 -3.89 31.14
CA GLU A 368 -18.12 -4.94 30.19
C GLU A 368 -19.09 -5.13 29.02
N GLU A 369 -20.39 -5.28 29.32
CA GLU A 369 -21.41 -5.52 28.31
C GLU A 369 -21.54 -4.37 27.30
N LYS A 370 -21.52 -3.13 27.81
CA LYS A 370 -21.61 -1.93 26.96
C LYS A 370 -20.35 -1.80 26.11
N PHE A 371 -19.16 -1.99 26.70
CA PHE A 371 -17.91 -1.95 25.94
C PHE A 371 -17.90 -2.99 24.82
N TYR A 372 -18.27 -4.24 25.12
CA TYR A 372 -18.38 -5.30 24.12
C TYR A 372 -19.37 -4.93 23.01
N LYS A 373 -20.55 -4.38 23.35
CA LYS A 373 -21.55 -3.93 22.39
C LYS A 373 -21.00 -2.88 21.41
N TYR A 374 -20.23 -1.90 21.89
CA TYR A 374 -19.61 -0.91 21.01
C TYR A 374 -18.49 -1.52 20.16
N ALA A 375 -17.64 -2.38 20.73
CA ALA A 375 -16.58 -3.08 19.98
C ALA A 375 -17.17 -3.92 18.84
N ALA A 376 -18.18 -4.75 19.13
CA ALA A 376 -18.90 -5.53 18.15
C ALA A 376 -19.69 -4.63 17.16
N GLY A 377 -20.23 -3.51 17.63
CA GLY A 377 -20.92 -2.51 16.83
C GLY A 377 -20.01 -1.88 15.76
N PHE A 378 -18.73 -1.69 16.04
CA PHE A 378 -17.72 -1.30 15.04
C PHE A 378 -17.33 -2.44 14.07
N GLY A 379 -17.85 -3.65 14.25
CA GLY A 379 -17.60 -4.80 13.40
C GLY A 379 -16.41 -5.67 13.82
N PHE A 380 -15.78 -5.41 14.97
CA PHE A 380 -14.69 -6.25 15.46
C PHE A 380 -15.19 -7.65 15.83
N GLY A 381 -14.44 -8.68 15.41
CA GLY A 381 -14.83 -10.09 15.58
C GLY A 381 -15.74 -10.65 14.48
N ALA A 382 -16.11 -9.85 13.49
CA ALA A 382 -16.90 -10.26 12.33
C ALA A 382 -16.21 -9.90 11.01
N LYS A 383 -16.45 -10.69 9.95
CA LYS A 383 -16.02 -10.32 8.59
C LYS A 383 -16.66 -9.00 8.18
N THR A 384 -15.91 -8.16 7.47
CA THR A 384 -16.41 -6.90 6.93
C THR A 384 -17.33 -7.13 5.73
N GLY A 385 -17.20 -8.27 5.04
CA GLY A 385 -18.02 -8.59 3.86
C GLY A 385 -17.46 -8.00 2.56
N ILE A 386 -16.20 -7.58 2.56
CA ILE A 386 -15.50 -7.19 1.34
C ILE A 386 -15.51 -8.37 0.34
N ASP A 387 -15.62 -8.04 -0.94
CA ASP A 387 -15.66 -8.95 -2.08
C ASP A 387 -14.27 -9.48 -2.49
N LEU A 388 -13.45 -9.80 -1.49
CA LEU A 388 -12.14 -10.43 -1.63
C LEU A 388 -12.10 -11.77 -0.90
N GLN A 389 -11.43 -12.75 -1.49
CA GLN A 389 -11.25 -14.07 -0.89
C GLN A 389 -10.18 -14.04 0.22
N GLY A 390 -10.34 -14.90 1.22
CA GLY A 390 -9.37 -15.04 2.31
C GLY A 390 -9.57 -14.10 3.51
N GLU A 391 -10.66 -13.32 3.55
CA GLU A 391 -10.96 -12.47 4.70
C GLU A 391 -11.11 -13.28 6.00
N VAL A 392 -10.34 -12.91 7.02
CA VAL A 392 -10.46 -13.44 8.38
C VAL A 392 -11.35 -12.55 9.25
N ARG A 393 -12.03 -13.15 10.23
CA ARG A 393 -12.97 -12.43 11.10
C ARG A 393 -12.33 -11.72 12.31
N GLY A 394 -11.04 -11.95 12.56
CA GLY A 394 -10.39 -11.57 13.82
C GLY A 394 -10.91 -12.36 15.03
N GLN A 395 -10.74 -11.82 16.22
CA GLN A 395 -11.19 -12.41 17.48
C GLN A 395 -11.55 -11.31 18.48
N LEU A 396 -12.83 -11.26 18.87
CA LEU A 396 -13.34 -10.47 19.99
C LEU A 396 -13.97 -11.44 21.00
N LYS A 397 -13.32 -11.64 22.15
CA LYS A 397 -13.76 -12.58 23.19
C LYS A 397 -15.14 -12.19 23.72
N ALA A 398 -16.05 -13.15 23.93
CA ALA A 398 -17.33 -12.85 24.57
C ALA A 398 -17.10 -12.44 26.03
N THR A 399 -17.97 -11.60 26.59
CA THR A 399 -17.81 -11.07 27.96
C THR A 399 -17.70 -12.17 29.03
N LYS A 400 -18.38 -13.31 28.86
CA LYS A 400 -18.26 -14.48 29.73
C LYS A 400 -16.85 -15.11 29.79
N GLU A 401 -16.02 -14.86 28.80
CA GLU A 401 -14.63 -15.35 28.71
C GLU A 401 -13.63 -14.35 29.28
N TRP A 402 -14.10 -13.17 29.70
CA TRP A 402 -13.23 -12.11 30.18
C TRP A 402 -12.72 -12.45 31.58
N SER A 403 -11.40 -12.33 31.74
CA SER A 403 -10.83 -12.24 33.07
C SER A 403 -11.09 -10.83 33.60
N GLY A 404 -11.01 -10.62 34.91
CA GLY A 404 -11.15 -9.26 35.44
C GLY A 404 -9.97 -8.31 35.15
N ILE A 405 -9.09 -8.65 34.20
CA ILE A 405 -8.13 -7.74 33.56
C ILE A 405 -8.39 -7.58 32.05
N THR A 406 -9.27 -8.37 31.43
CA THR A 406 -9.49 -8.33 29.98
C THR A 406 -10.04 -6.98 29.53
N LEU A 407 -11.06 -6.41 30.20
CA LEU A 407 -11.62 -5.10 29.83
C LEU A 407 -10.57 -3.95 29.86
N PRO A 408 -9.80 -3.75 30.95
CA PRO A 408 -8.74 -2.75 30.97
C PRO A 408 -7.69 -2.91 29.86
N TRP A 409 -7.25 -4.13 29.55
CA TRP A 409 -6.27 -4.38 28.48
C TRP A 409 -6.89 -4.24 27.08
N MET A 410 -8.13 -4.69 26.89
CA MET A 410 -8.86 -4.52 25.65
C MET A 410 -9.13 -3.05 25.33
N SER A 411 -9.35 -2.20 26.35
CA SER A 411 -9.53 -0.77 26.15
C SER A 411 -8.35 -0.07 25.45
N GLN A 412 -7.15 -0.64 25.54
CA GLN A 412 -5.93 -0.17 24.89
C GLN A 412 -5.49 -1.07 23.72
N GLY A 413 -6.36 -1.99 23.27
CA GLY A 413 -6.18 -2.79 22.05
C GLY A 413 -5.34 -4.05 22.22
N TYR A 414 -5.29 -4.63 23.42
CA TYR A 414 -4.72 -5.96 23.70
C TYR A 414 -5.83 -6.97 24.01
N GLU A 415 -5.57 -8.28 23.95
CA GLU A 415 -6.60 -9.33 24.12
C GLU A 415 -7.72 -9.30 23.06
N VAL A 416 -7.48 -8.63 21.93
CA VAL A 416 -8.37 -8.55 20.77
C VAL A 416 -7.53 -8.65 19.51
N MET A 417 -7.98 -9.45 18.53
CA MET A 417 -7.32 -9.61 17.25
C MET A 417 -8.21 -9.06 16.14
N VAL A 418 -7.68 -8.17 15.30
CA VAL A 418 -8.45 -7.50 14.24
C VAL A 418 -7.63 -7.46 12.95
N THR A 419 -8.29 -7.25 11.81
CA THR A 419 -7.61 -6.96 10.54
C THR A 419 -7.41 -5.46 10.33
N PRO A 420 -6.44 -5.03 9.50
CA PRO A 420 -6.28 -3.62 9.17
C PRO A 420 -7.56 -3.01 8.56
N LEU A 421 -8.27 -3.78 7.72
CA LEU A 421 -9.54 -3.34 7.15
C LEU A 421 -10.64 -3.11 8.20
N GLN A 422 -10.74 -3.97 9.23
CA GLN A 422 -11.71 -3.76 10.31
C GLN A 422 -11.44 -2.46 11.08
N VAL A 423 -10.17 -2.17 11.40
CA VAL A 423 -9.78 -0.92 12.06
C VAL A 423 -10.12 0.28 11.18
N LEU A 424 -9.79 0.21 9.88
CA LEU A 424 -10.13 1.28 8.94
C LEU A 424 -11.65 1.52 8.86
N CYS A 425 -12.45 0.46 8.78
CA CYS A 425 -13.91 0.58 8.73
C CYS A 425 -14.49 1.24 9.98
N ALA A 426 -13.89 1.03 11.15
CA ALA A 426 -14.31 1.70 12.39
C ALA A 426 -14.04 3.22 12.34
N TYR A 427 -12.89 3.63 11.82
CA TYR A 427 -12.55 5.05 11.63
C TYR A 427 -13.34 5.70 10.50
N ALA A 428 -13.65 4.95 9.44
CA ALA A 428 -14.55 5.40 8.39
C ALA A 428 -15.97 5.67 8.94
N ALA A 429 -16.45 4.85 9.89
CA ALA A 429 -17.72 5.10 10.57
C ALA A 429 -17.70 6.39 11.40
N LEU A 430 -16.60 6.66 12.13
CA LEU A 430 -16.40 7.94 12.83
C LEU A 430 -16.42 9.12 11.85
N ALA A 431 -15.68 9.00 10.75
CA ALA A 431 -15.60 10.00 9.70
C ALA A 431 -16.95 10.27 9.01
N ASN A 432 -17.79 9.24 8.90
CA ASN A 432 -19.10 9.27 8.26
C ASN A 432 -20.26 9.46 9.27
N ASN A 433 -20.06 10.37 10.23
CA ASN A 433 -21.09 10.77 11.21
C ASN A 433 -21.74 9.59 11.96
N GLY A 434 -20.95 8.56 12.24
CA GLY A 434 -21.35 7.36 12.98
C GLY A 434 -21.97 6.24 12.15
N VAL A 435 -22.04 6.37 10.81
CA VAL A 435 -22.57 5.32 9.92
C VAL A 435 -21.43 4.50 9.33
N GLN A 436 -21.45 3.20 9.59
CA GLN A 436 -20.51 2.26 8.99
C GLN A 436 -21.05 1.80 7.62
N MET A 437 -20.26 2.03 6.57
CA MET A 437 -20.56 1.55 5.21
C MET A 437 -20.04 0.12 5.00
N GLN A 438 -20.67 -0.64 4.12
CA GLN A 438 -20.16 -1.92 3.63
C GLN A 438 -18.95 -1.66 2.71
N PRO A 439 -17.72 -2.12 3.05
CA PRO A 439 -16.60 -2.01 2.14
C PRO A 439 -16.79 -2.89 0.90
N PHE A 440 -16.42 -2.39 -0.28
CA PHE A 440 -16.44 -3.17 -1.53
C PHE A 440 -15.40 -2.67 -2.53
N ILE A 441 -14.98 -3.57 -3.42
CA ILE A 441 -13.97 -3.34 -4.46
C ILE A 441 -14.51 -3.56 -5.87
N ILE A 442 -15.51 -4.41 -6.08
CA ILE A 442 -16.10 -4.66 -7.40
C ILE A 442 -17.29 -3.72 -7.58
N LYS A 443 -17.13 -2.72 -8.44
CA LYS A 443 -18.15 -1.70 -8.68
C LYS A 443 -19.16 -2.12 -9.73
N LYS A 444 -18.69 -2.59 -10.89
CA LYS A 444 -19.54 -3.05 -12.00
C LYS A 444 -18.97 -4.29 -12.68
N ILE A 445 -19.86 -5.14 -13.17
CA ILE A 445 -19.54 -6.15 -14.19
C ILE A 445 -20.10 -5.63 -15.51
N LEU A 446 -19.25 -5.65 -16.54
CA LEU A 446 -19.57 -5.16 -17.88
C LEU A 446 -19.64 -6.34 -18.85
N SER A 447 -20.69 -6.38 -19.65
CA SER A 447 -20.80 -7.31 -20.78
C SER A 447 -19.72 -7.03 -21.84
N PRO A 448 -19.42 -7.98 -22.75
CA PRO A 448 -18.44 -7.75 -23.82
C PRO A 448 -18.76 -6.56 -24.74
N ASP A 449 -20.04 -6.18 -24.86
CA ASP A 449 -20.50 -5.00 -25.61
C ASP A 449 -20.37 -3.68 -24.82
N GLY A 450 -19.78 -3.72 -23.62
CA GLY A 450 -19.55 -2.56 -22.75
C GLY A 450 -20.75 -2.17 -21.88
N LYS A 451 -21.89 -2.87 -21.99
CA LYS A 451 -23.07 -2.57 -21.16
C LYS A 451 -22.91 -3.06 -19.73
N VAL A 452 -23.52 -2.36 -18.77
CA VAL A 452 -23.53 -2.78 -17.37
C VAL A 452 -24.37 -4.05 -17.22
N PHE A 453 -23.73 -5.14 -16.84
CA PHE A 453 -24.37 -6.41 -16.53
C PHE A 453 -24.83 -6.46 -15.06
N ALA A 454 -24.00 -5.97 -14.15
CA ALA A 454 -24.31 -5.84 -12.73
C ALA A 454 -23.58 -4.64 -12.13
N GLU A 455 -24.18 -3.99 -11.13
CA GLU A 455 -23.58 -2.87 -10.40
C GLU A 455 -23.82 -3.03 -8.90
N LYS A 456 -22.76 -2.82 -8.11
CA LYS A 456 -22.84 -2.77 -6.65
C LYS A 456 -22.94 -1.32 -6.21
N LYS A 457 -24.00 -1.00 -5.49
CA LYS A 457 -24.22 0.36 -4.94
C LYS A 457 -23.74 0.42 -3.50
N PRO A 458 -23.31 1.61 -3.02
CA PRO A 458 -23.02 1.84 -1.60
C PRO A 458 -24.16 1.39 -0.70
N ALA A 459 -23.82 0.74 0.41
CA ALA A 459 -24.80 0.25 1.38
C ALA A 459 -24.37 0.59 2.81
N GLU A 460 -25.30 1.15 3.58
CA GLU A 460 -25.13 1.37 5.01
C GLU A 460 -25.29 0.04 5.75
N LEU A 461 -24.31 -0.35 6.57
CA LEU A 461 -24.42 -1.56 7.39
C LEU A 461 -25.18 -1.29 8.69
N ARG A 462 -24.78 -0.22 9.39
CA ARG A 462 -25.32 0.15 10.70
C ARG A 462 -24.85 1.53 11.12
N ARG A 463 -25.57 2.10 12.08
CA ARG A 463 -25.14 3.28 12.84
C ARG A 463 -24.55 2.85 14.18
N VAL A 464 -23.28 3.21 14.41
CA VAL A 464 -22.55 2.87 15.65
C VAL A 464 -22.67 3.98 16.71
N MET A 465 -22.85 5.23 16.29
CA MET A 465 -22.98 6.39 17.17
C MET A 465 -23.85 7.49 16.55
N LYS A 466 -24.31 8.44 17.37
CA LYS A 466 -25.04 9.62 16.88
C LYS A 466 -24.10 10.59 16.16
N PRO A 467 -24.61 11.40 15.20
CA PRO A 467 -23.80 12.41 14.53
C PRO A 467 -23.12 13.40 15.49
N LYS A 468 -23.79 13.78 16.59
CA LYS A 468 -23.21 14.65 17.63
C LYS A 468 -22.01 14.00 18.31
N THR A 469 -22.15 12.75 18.75
CA THR A 469 -21.06 11.96 19.32
C THR A 469 -19.90 11.84 18.33
N ALA A 470 -20.18 11.57 17.06
CA ALA A 470 -19.15 11.51 16.03
C ALA A 470 -18.41 12.86 15.93
N ALA A 471 -19.10 13.99 15.95
CA ALA A 471 -18.47 15.31 15.94
C ALA A 471 -17.53 15.52 17.15
N ASP A 472 -17.99 15.21 18.36
CA ASP A 472 -17.18 15.35 19.58
C ASP A 472 -15.95 14.43 19.55
N VAL A 473 -16.13 13.18 19.12
CA VAL A 473 -15.03 12.20 19.01
C VAL A 473 -14.05 12.61 17.90
N LYS A 474 -14.51 13.15 16.76
CA LYS A 474 -13.61 13.66 15.71
C LYS A 474 -12.67 14.74 16.27
N GLU A 475 -13.14 15.62 17.14
CA GLU A 475 -12.29 16.64 17.79
C GLU A 475 -11.23 16.03 18.72
N TYR A 476 -11.54 14.93 19.42
CA TYR A 476 -10.55 14.23 20.24
C TYR A 476 -9.42 13.63 19.38
N PHE A 477 -9.77 13.05 18.23
CA PHE A 477 -8.81 12.42 17.32
C PHE A 477 -8.11 13.43 16.41
N ARG A 478 -8.69 14.62 16.21
CA ARG A 478 -8.01 15.78 15.63
C ARG A 478 -6.88 16.24 16.55
N ALA A 479 -7.14 16.36 17.85
CA ALA A 479 -6.12 16.78 18.83
C ALA A 479 -4.90 15.85 18.88
N VAL A 480 -5.06 14.56 18.53
CA VAL A 480 -3.94 13.62 18.41
C VAL A 480 -2.94 14.05 17.32
N VAL A 481 -3.44 14.58 16.20
CA VAL A 481 -2.62 15.03 15.06
C VAL A 481 -2.18 16.48 15.25
N ASP A 482 -3.01 17.33 15.85
CA ASP A 482 -2.67 18.75 16.02
C ASP A 482 -1.64 19.00 17.14
N SER A 483 -1.68 18.24 18.24
CA SER A 483 -0.83 18.50 19.41
C SER A 483 -0.47 17.26 20.25
N GLY A 484 -0.72 16.06 19.73
CA GLY A 484 -0.57 14.81 20.49
C GLY A 484 0.45 13.84 19.90
N THR A 485 0.25 12.55 20.16
CA THR A 485 1.20 11.50 19.71
C THR A 485 1.29 11.33 18.19
N GLY A 486 0.40 11.96 17.42
CA GLY A 486 0.25 11.76 15.97
C GLY A 486 0.68 12.95 15.11
N ILE A 487 1.45 13.90 15.64
CA ILE A 487 1.82 15.15 14.93
C ILE A 487 2.43 14.88 13.55
N SER A 488 3.29 13.86 13.42
CA SER A 488 3.91 13.48 12.14
C SER A 488 2.93 12.99 11.08
N ALA A 489 1.65 12.78 11.42
CA ALA A 489 0.60 12.42 10.47
C ALA A 489 -0.12 13.63 9.85
N ARG A 490 0.19 14.85 10.29
CA ARG A 490 -0.41 16.07 9.75
C ARG A 490 -0.03 16.23 8.27
N PRO A 491 -0.99 16.21 7.33
CA PRO A 491 -0.71 16.47 5.93
C PRO A 491 -0.57 17.97 5.66
N GLU A 492 0.17 18.30 4.61
CA GLU A 492 0.38 19.69 4.23
C GLU A 492 -0.93 20.29 3.67
N GLY A 493 -1.37 21.42 4.24
CA GLY A 493 -2.51 22.19 3.76
C GLY A 493 -3.90 21.59 4.03
N ILE A 494 -4.02 20.47 4.74
CA ILE A 494 -5.30 19.82 5.07
C ILE A 494 -5.35 19.38 6.54
N ASP A 495 -6.49 19.62 7.19
CA ASP A 495 -6.76 19.09 8.53
C ASP A 495 -6.98 17.56 8.46
N ALA A 496 -6.29 16.80 9.31
CA ALA A 496 -6.50 15.36 9.48
C ALA A 496 -6.76 14.99 10.95
N ALA A 497 -7.46 13.88 11.16
CA ALA A 497 -7.70 13.31 12.48
C ALA A 497 -7.39 11.82 12.44
N GLY A 498 -6.89 11.27 13.54
CA GLY A 498 -6.51 9.86 13.57
C GLY A 498 -5.87 9.43 14.87
N LYS A 499 -5.28 8.24 14.86
CA LYS A 499 -4.59 7.66 16.01
C LYS A 499 -3.42 6.80 15.58
N THR A 500 -2.33 6.93 16.33
CA THR A 500 -1.21 6.00 16.29
C THR A 500 -1.54 4.72 17.07
N GLY A 501 -1.02 3.60 16.59
CA GLY A 501 -0.97 2.32 17.28
C GLY A 501 0.45 1.79 17.31
N THR A 502 0.85 1.26 18.47
CA THR A 502 2.07 0.47 18.62
C THR A 502 1.69 -0.71 19.51
N ALA A 503 1.74 -1.92 18.98
CA ALA A 503 1.38 -3.13 19.71
C ALA A 503 2.52 -4.15 19.64
N GLN A 504 2.76 -4.83 20.75
CA GLN A 504 3.70 -5.95 20.77
C GLN A 504 3.07 -7.16 20.09
N LYS A 505 3.86 -7.88 19.29
CA LYS A 505 3.37 -9.07 18.60
C LYS A 505 3.44 -10.29 19.52
N LEU A 506 2.39 -11.10 19.45
CA LEU A 506 2.35 -12.45 20.03
C LEU A 506 3.11 -13.41 19.11
N VAL A 507 4.18 -14.01 19.61
CA VAL A 507 4.95 -15.06 18.92
C VAL A 507 4.98 -16.28 19.84
N GLY A 508 4.40 -17.40 19.38
CA GLY A 508 4.32 -18.61 20.20
C GLY A 508 3.52 -18.44 21.50
N GLY A 509 2.51 -17.56 21.50
CA GLY A 509 1.66 -17.29 22.67
C GLY A 509 2.25 -16.34 23.71
N THR A 510 3.44 -15.77 23.47
CA THR A 510 4.07 -14.77 24.35
C THR A 510 4.38 -13.48 23.60
N TYR A 511 4.35 -12.35 24.31
CA TYR A 511 4.75 -11.07 23.73
C TYR A 511 6.27 -11.03 23.56
N LYS A 512 6.73 -10.87 22.32
CA LYS A 512 8.16 -10.83 22.02
C LYS A 512 8.67 -9.39 22.05
N SER A 513 9.63 -9.11 22.94
CA SER A 513 10.35 -7.84 22.93
C SER A 513 11.07 -7.63 21.59
N GLY A 514 11.01 -6.43 21.03
CA GLY A 514 11.58 -6.10 19.73
C GLY A 514 10.71 -6.46 18.51
N SER A 515 9.53 -7.07 18.70
CA SER A 515 8.58 -7.35 17.62
C SER A 515 7.30 -6.53 17.81
N TYR A 516 7.10 -5.57 16.92
CA TYR A 516 6.03 -4.58 17.03
C TYR A 516 5.25 -4.45 15.73
N ALA A 517 3.94 -4.27 15.86
CA ALA A 517 3.06 -3.79 14.81
C ALA A 517 2.80 -2.30 15.05
N SER A 518 3.23 -1.47 14.09
CA SER A 518 3.16 -0.01 14.19
C SER A 518 2.19 0.51 13.16
N SER A 519 1.24 1.34 13.57
CA SER A 519 0.17 1.78 12.70
C SER A 519 -0.22 3.23 12.92
N PHE A 520 -0.82 3.81 11.89
CA PHE A 520 -1.58 5.04 11.98
C PHE A 520 -2.86 4.85 11.17
N VAL A 521 -4.00 5.18 11.76
CA VAL A 521 -5.29 5.20 11.07
C VAL A 521 -5.92 6.58 11.26
N GLY A 522 -6.45 7.13 10.18
CA GLY A 522 -7.04 8.46 10.20
C GLY A 522 -7.88 8.77 8.98
N PHE A 523 -8.42 9.97 8.94
CA PHE A 523 -9.25 10.46 7.85
C PHE A 523 -9.03 11.95 7.63
N PHE A 524 -9.32 12.39 6.40
CA PHE A 524 -9.16 13.77 5.96
C PHE A 524 -10.17 14.12 4.83
N PRO A 525 -10.53 15.41 4.70
CA PRO A 525 -10.39 16.47 5.69
C PRO A 525 -11.28 16.25 6.94
N VAL A 526 -10.95 16.81 8.12
CA VAL A 526 -11.71 16.55 9.37
C VAL A 526 -13.16 17.07 9.33
N ASP A 527 -13.37 18.26 8.77
CA ASP A 527 -14.68 18.94 8.80
C ASP A 527 -15.69 18.24 7.88
N LYS A 528 -15.25 17.88 6.67
CA LYS A 528 -16.04 17.14 5.66
C LYS A 528 -15.26 15.91 5.19
N PRO A 529 -15.18 14.84 6.01
CA PRO A 529 -14.39 13.67 5.66
C PRO A 529 -14.83 13.03 4.35
N ARG A 530 -13.84 12.67 3.54
CA ARG A 530 -14.00 11.97 2.26
C ARG A 530 -13.20 10.69 2.22
N VAL A 531 -11.98 10.74 2.74
CA VAL A 531 -11.05 9.61 2.71
C VAL A 531 -10.68 9.22 4.13
N ALA A 532 -10.70 7.92 4.41
CA ALA A 532 -10.00 7.34 5.55
C ALA A 532 -8.88 6.43 5.02
N ALA A 533 -7.77 6.37 5.75
CA ALA A 533 -6.68 5.47 5.45
C ALA A 533 -6.07 4.87 6.71
N ILE A 534 -5.58 3.64 6.59
CA ILE A 534 -4.73 2.99 7.58
C ILE A 534 -3.39 2.68 6.93
N VAL A 535 -2.31 2.97 7.65
CA VAL A 535 -0.94 2.57 7.35
C VAL A 535 -0.48 1.66 8.47
N MET A 536 0.09 0.51 8.10
CA MET A 536 0.64 -0.46 9.02
C MET A 536 2.05 -0.85 8.58
N MET A 537 2.96 -0.90 9.54
CA MET A 537 4.37 -1.25 9.38
C MET A 537 4.71 -2.38 10.34
N ASP A 538 5.27 -3.46 9.80
CA ASP A 538 5.57 -4.67 10.55
C ASP A 538 7.06 -4.78 10.88
N ASN A 539 7.36 -4.91 12.16
CA ASN A 539 8.71 -4.94 12.74
C ASN A 539 9.63 -3.80 12.24
N PRO A 540 9.23 -2.52 12.34
CA PRO A 540 10.14 -1.40 12.08
C PRO A 540 11.36 -1.45 13.01
N THR A 541 12.55 -1.27 12.43
CA THR A 541 13.83 -1.29 13.16
C THR A 541 14.35 0.11 13.47
N ASN A 542 14.08 1.09 12.60
CA ASN A 542 14.49 2.50 12.76
C ASN A 542 13.41 3.34 13.45
N GLY A 543 13.05 2.94 14.69
CA GLY A 543 12.00 3.59 15.47
C GLY A 543 10.66 2.86 15.37
N TYR A 544 10.31 2.14 16.43
CA TYR A 544 9.16 1.23 16.41
C TYR A 544 7.82 1.90 16.71
N TYR A 545 7.80 3.18 17.08
CA TYR A 545 6.53 3.85 17.37
C TYR A 545 5.75 4.13 16.09
N GLY A 546 4.42 3.94 16.12
CA GLY A 546 3.54 4.29 14.99
C GLY A 546 3.64 5.76 14.56
N SER A 547 3.99 6.66 15.49
CA SER A 547 4.28 8.08 15.23
C SER A 547 5.50 8.33 14.34
N ILE A 548 6.44 7.38 14.29
CA ILE A 548 7.69 7.48 13.51
C ILE A 548 7.56 6.66 12.23
N ALA A 549 7.09 5.41 12.33
CA ALA A 549 7.08 4.50 11.19
C ALA A 549 5.87 4.68 10.25
N ALA A 550 4.67 4.89 10.79
CA ALA A 550 3.42 4.85 10.00
C ALA A 550 2.82 6.25 9.76
N ALA A 551 2.84 7.12 10.75
CA ALA A 551 2.25 8.46 10.67
C ALA A 551 2.84 9.33 9.52
N PRO A 552 4.17 9.41 9.30
CA PRO A 552 4.71 10.19 8.18
C PRO A 552 4.27 9.69 6.81
N VAL A 553 4.07 8.37 6.68
CA VAL A 553 3.61 7.75 5.42
C VAL A 553 2.16 8.15 5.16
N PHE A 554 1.31 8.15 6.19
CA PHE A 554 -0.05 8.68 6.07
C PHE A 554 -0.06 10.15 5.64
N SER A 555 0.77 11.00 6.26
CA SER A 555 0.87 12.42 5.92
C SER A 555 1.20 12.63 4.44
N ARG A 556 2.22 11.93 3.92
CA ARG A 556 2.62 12.03 2.50
C ARG A 556 1.55 11.51 1.55
N ILE A 557 0.91 10.39 1.87
CA ILE A 557 -0.21 9.85 1.09
C ILE A 557 -1.35 10.87 1.02
N ALA A 558 -1.78 11.40 2.17
CA ALA A 558 -2.87 12.37 2.24
C ALA A 558 -2.54 13.66 1.47
N SER A 559 -1.31 14.16 1.61
CA SER A 559 -0.82 15.36 0.90
C SER A 559 -0.78 15.16 -0.62
N ARG A 560 -0.33 13.99 -1.09
CA ARG A 560 -0.29 13.65 -2.51
C ARG A 560 -1.67 13.42 -3.11
N ILE A 561 -2.57 12.74 -2.39
CA ILE A 561 -3.96 12.54 -2.84
C ILE A 561 -4.67 13.89 -3.00
N ALA A 562 -4.43 14.80 -2.06
CA ALA A 562 -5.02 16.12 -2.08
C ALA A 562 -4.56 17.03 -3.23
N THR A 563 -3.32 16.85 -3.67
CA THR A 563 -2.70 17.67 -4.72
C THR A 563 -2.76 17.03 -6.10
N ALA A 564 -3.03 15.72 -6.19
CA ALA A 564 -3.19 15.01 -7.45
C ALA A 564 -4.41 15.52 -8.24
N SER A 565 -4.34 15.38 -9.56
CA SER A 565 -5.42 15.71 -10.50
C SER A 565 -6.30 14.49 -10.78
N GLY A 566 -7.61 14.68 -10.81
CA GLY A 566 -8.58 13.64 -11.15
C GLY A 566 -9.96 13.95 -10.57
N GLU A 567 -11.02 13.37 -11.14
CA GLU A 567 -12.40 13.66 -10.74
C GLU A 567 -12.65 13.37 -9.24
N TYR A 568 -11.97 12.36 -8.70
CA TYR A 568 -12.08 12.04 -7.28
C TYR A 568 -11.30 13.03 -6.40
N GLN A 569 -10.14 13.46 -6.85
CA GLN A 569 -9.27 14.40 -6.14
C GLN A 569 -9.86 15.81 -6.15
N GLU A 570 -10.52 16.22 -7.24
CA GLU A 570 -11.30 17.46 -7.30
C GLU A 570 -12.39 17.50 -6.21
N LYS A 571 -13.04 16.36 -5.95
CA LYS A 571 -14.03 16.24 -4.87
C LYS A 571 -13.42 16.36 -3.47
N ILE A 572 -12.13 16.05 -3.31
CA ILE A 572 -11.38 16.27 -2.07
C ILE A 572 -10.96 17.74 -1.98
N GLN A 573 -10.39 18.30 -3.05
CA GLN A 573 -9.96 19.69 -3.13
C GLN A 573 -11.11 20.68 -2.90
N ALA A 574 -12.30 20.38 -3.43
CA ALA A 574 -13.50 21.20 -3.24
C ALA A 574 -13.97 21.30 -1.78
N VAL A 575 -13.61 20.33 -0.93
CA VAL A 575 -13.98 20.31 0.50
C VAL A 575 -12.79 20.52 1.43
N ALA A 576 -11.57 20.43 0.92
CA ALA A 576 -10.36 20.80 1.61
C ALA A 576 -10.34 22.32 1.77
N VAL A 577 -10.59 22.80 2.99
CA VAL A 577 -10.32 24.19 3.31
C VAL A 577 -8.80 24.35 3.25
N ARG A 578 -8.29 25.07 2.24
CA ARG A 578 -6.94 25.64 2.28
C ARG A 578 -6.93 26.68 3.40
N LYS A 579 -6.84 26.23 4.65
CA LYS A 579 -6.44 27.14 5.72
C LYS A 579 -4.97 27.46 5.44
N PRO A 580 -4.57 28.74 5.32
CA PRO A 580 -3.16 29.06 5.42
C PRO A 580 -2.65 28.36 6.68
N SER A 581 -1.62 27.54 6.52
CA SER A 581 -1.10 26.76 7.63
C SER A 581 -0.78 27.76 8.75
N ARG A 582 -1.36 27.54 9.94
CA ARG A 582 -0.94 28.24 11.15
C ARG A 582 0.57 28.17 11.37
N GLU A 583 1.21 27.18 10.76
CA GLU A 583 2.65 26.99 10.70
C GLU A 583 3.37 27.97 9.77
N LYS A 584 2.76 28.44 8.67
CA LYS A 584 3.31 29.51 7.83
C LYS A 584 3.14 30.87 8.51
N ASP A 585 1.98 31.13 9.14
CA ASP A 585 1.80 32.33 9.96
C ASP A 585 2.71 32.30 11.21
N PHE A 586 2.97 31.13 11.79
CA PHE A 586 3.89 30.97 12.92
C PHE A 586 5.36 31.06 12.50
N LEU A 587 5.78 30.41 11.42
CA LEU A 587 7.14 30.48 10.87
C LEU A 587 7.45 31.88 10.31
N ASP A 588 6.48 32.56 9.71
CA ASP A 588 6.61 33.97 9.29
C ASP A 588 6.60 34.92 10.50
N SER A 589 5.96 34.53 11.62
CA SER A 589 5.97 35.31 12.88
C SER A 589 7.23 35.11 13.74
N VAL A 590 7.90 33.96 13.65
CA VAL A 590 9.14 33.66 14.39
C VAL A 590 10.34 33.87 13.46
N GLN A 591 10.68 35.14 13.21
CA GLN A 591 11.97 35.47 12.62
C GLN A 591 13.05 35.15 13.67
N THR A 592 13.87 34.12 13.46
CA THR A 592 15.03 33.88 14.33
C THR A 592 16.25 34.65 13.83
N VAL A 593 17.01 35.24 14.74
CA VAL A 593 18.25 35.95 14.48
C VAL A 593 19.40 35.33 15.26
N THR A 594 20.61 35.47 14.74
CA THR A 594 21.82 34.95 15.38
C THR A 594 22.34 35.99 16.36
N VAL A 595 22.60 35.58 17.61
CA VAL A 595 23.18 36.46 18.64
C VAL A 595 24.62 36.83 18.25
N PRO A 596 24.95 38.11 18.06
CA PRO A 596 26.32 38.56 17.79
C PRO A 596 27.18 38.46 19.07
N ASN A 597 28.50 38.51 18.91
CA ASN A 597 29.40 38.70 20.05
C ASN A 597 29.47 40.19 20.36
N VAL A 598 29.13 40.57 21.59
CA VAL A 598 29.14 41.96 22.07
C VAL A 598 30.10 42.17 23.25
N CYS A 599 30.79 41.12 23.72
CA CYS A 599 31.81 41.25 24.75
C CYS A 599 32.96 42.15 24.26
N GLY A 600 33.39 43.09 25.11
CA GLY A 600 34.42 44.09 24.82
C GLY A 600 33.90 45.39 24.20
N LEU A 601 32.64 45.46 23.78
CA LEU A 601 32.03 46.70 23.25
C LEU A 601 31.56 47.61 24.38
N ALA A 602 31.56 48.92 24.13
CA ALA A 602 30.93 49.89 25.03
C ALA A 602 29.40 49.70 25.06
N ALA A 603 28.75 50.12 26.15
CA ALA A 603 27.33 49.83 26.36
C ALA A 603 26.39 50.30 25.23
N GLU A 604 26.61 51.49 24.67
CA GLU A 604 25.80 52.00 23.55
C GLU A 604 26.10 51.28 22.23
N GLU A 605 27.35 50.87 21.99
CA GLU A 605 27.74 50.12 20.79
C GLU A 605 27.15 48.70 20.83
N ALA A 606 27.21 48.05 21.99
CA ALA A 606 26.57 46.74 22.20
C ALA A 606 25.05 46.83 21.98
N ARG A 607 24.42 47.91 22.46
CA ARG A 607 22.99 48.16 22.27
C ARG A 607 22.61 48.34 20.80
N GLU A 608 23.34 49.20 20.07
CA GLU A 608 23.07 49.42 18.65
C GLU A 608 23.34 48.16 17.82
N LEU A 609 24.42 47.42 18.11
CA LEU A 609 24.74 46.18 17.40
C LEU A 609 23.65 45.11 17.61
N LEU A 610 23.15 44.94 18.84
CA LEU A 610 22.03 44.04 19.11
C LEU A 610 20.76 44.49 18.39
N LYS A 611 20.46 45.79 18.40
CA LYS A 611 19.28 46.34 17.71
C LYS A 611 19.33 46.15 16.20
N VAL A 612 20.49 46.32 15.58
CA VAL A 612 20.73 46.02 14.14
C VAL A 612 20.48 44.54 13.85
N HIS A 613 20.91 43.66 14.74
CA HIS A 613 20.61 42.23 14.67
C HIS A 613 19.19 41.85 15.13
N ARG A 614 18.31 42.84 15.32
CA ARG A 614 16.92 42.69 15.79
C ARG A 614 16.85 41.93 17.11
N LEU A 615 17.72 42.28 18.04
CA LEU A 615 17.78 41.80 19.41
C LEU A 615 17.68 42.99 20.37
N ASP A 616 17.25 42.72 21.59
CA ASP A 616 17.30 43.69 22.69
C ASP A 616 18.26 43.15 23.76
N PHE A 617 18.62 43.96 24.75
CA PHE A 617 19.44 43.49 25.87
C PHE A 617 18.73 43.68 27.20
N LYS A 618 19.08 42.82 28.16
CA LYS A 618 18.69 42.95 29.57
C LYS A 618 19.95 43.24 30.38
N ARG A 619 20.01 44.40 31.01
CA ARG A 619 21.10 44.72 31.93
C ARG A 619 21.03 43.83 33.17
N GLU A 620 22.15 43.22 33.56
CA GLU A 620 22.29 42.53 34.85
C GLU A 620 22.86 43.44 35.93
N ASN A 621 23.57 44.53 35.56
CA ASN A 621 24.14 45.55 36.44
C ASN A 621 24.07 46.96 35.83
N GLU A 622 24.67 47.98 36.49
CA GLU A 622 24.72 49.34 35.94
C GLU A 622 25.50 49.37 34.61
N MET A 623 24.97 50.07 33.61
CA MET A 623 25.60 50.22 32.29
C MET A 623 26.74 51.24 32.33
N LYS A 624 27.83 50.90 33.00
CA LYS A 624 29.08 51.66 32.98
C LYS A 624 30.15 50.76 32.39
N GLY A 625 31.05 51.28 31.55
CA GLY A 625 32.14 50.49 30.95
C GLY A 625 31.71 49.54 29.82
N ALA A 626 32.63 48.63 29.46
CA ALA A 626 32.45 47.65 28.38
C ALA A 626 31.71 46.40 28.85
N VAL A 627 31.10 45.65 27.92
CA VAL A 627 30.46 44.37 28.21
C VAL A 627 31.53 43.33 28.56
N ILE A 628 31.50 42.78 29.77
CA ILE A 628 32.44 41.74 30.21
C ILE A 628 31.92 40.33 29.92
N SER A 629 30.61 40.14 29.90
CA SER A 629 30.02 38.85 29.54
C SER A 629 28.60 38.99 28.99
N GLN A 630 28.23 38.05 28.13
CA GLN A 630 26.88 37.85 27.61
C GLN A 630 26.40 36.44 27.98
N SER A 631 25.19 36.34 28.52
CA SER A 631 24.65 35.06 29.03
C SER A 631 24.22 34.11 27.91
N ILE A 632 23.93 34.64 26.71
CA ILE A 632 23.65 33.83 25.52
C ILE A 632 24.88 33.86 24.61
N LYS A 633 25.43 32.67 24.29
CA LYS A 633 26.64 32.55 23.47
C LYS A 633 26.44 33.13 22.08
N ALA A 634 27.44 33.84 21.57
CA ALA A 634 27.47 34.29 20.19
C ALA A 634 27.30 33.10 19.22
N GLY A 635 26.56 33.29 18.13
CA GLY A 635 26.21 32.22 17.17
C GLY A 635 24.94 31.44 17.51
N THR A 636 24.36 31.63 18.70
CA THR A 636 23.09 30.99 19.08
C THR A 636 21.93 31.65 18.34
N ARG A 637 21.00 30.86 17.78
CA ARG A 637 19.76 31.37 17.17
C ARG A 637 18.70 31.58 18.23
N VAL A 638 18.10 32.77 18.25
CA VAL A 638 17.02 33.16 19.18
C VAL A 638 15.94 33.93 18.41
N GLU A 639 14.77 34.13 19.00
CA GLU A 639 13.68 34.90 18.37
C GLU A 639 14.06 36.38 18.25
N VAL A 640 13.60 37.07 17.20
CA VAL A 640 13.75 38.54 17.09
C VAL A 640 13.23 39.22 18.36
N TRP A 641 13.96 40.24 18.81
CA TRP A 641 13.74 41.02 20.03
C TRP A 641 13.89 40.24 21.33
N SER A 642 14.46 39.03 21.28
CA SER A 642 14.93 38.34 22.49
C SER A 642 15.92 39.23 23.24
N LYS A 643 15.76 39.29 24.56
CA LYS A 643 16.63 40.06 25.45
C LYS A 643 17.87 39.26 25.81
N VAL A 644 19.02 39.67 25.29
CA VAL A 644 20.32 39.09 25.65
C VAL A 644 20.77 39.68 26.99
N PRO A 645 20.93 38.89 28.06
CA PRO A 645 21.45 39.42 29.31
C PRO A 645 22.93 39.76 29.20
N LEU A 646 23.29 41.00 29.56
CA LEU A 646 24.65 41.52 29.50
C LEU A 646 25.11 42.01 30.87
N MET A 647 26.38 41.73 31.17
CA MET A 647 27.08 42.25 32.34
C MET A 647 28.16 43.24 31.88
N PHE A 648 28.16 44.42 32.49
CA PHE A 648 29.08 45.53 32.18
C PHE A 648 30.16 45.69 33.25
N GLU A 649 31.27 46.30 32.88
CA GLU A 649 32.40 46.56 33.77
C GLU A 649 32.08 47.66 34.81
N ASP A 650 32.10 47.30 36.09
CA ASP A 650 31.71 48.23 37.16
C ASP A 650 32.75 49.38 37.33
N ALA A 651 32.42 50.58 36.83
CA ALA A 651 33.32 51.74 36.80
C ALA A 651 33.64 52.35 38.18
N ASN A 652 33.20 51.75 39.29
CA ASN A 652 33.40 52.26 40.66
C ASN A 652 34.19 51.33 41.60
N ALA A 653 34.99 50.43 41.03
CA ALA A 653 35.97 49.64 41.79
C ALA A 653 37.41 50.08 41.51
N SER A 654 37.68 51.39 41.39
CA SER A 654 39.06 51.89 41.49
C SER A 654 39.55 51.60 42.91
N LYS A 655 40.45 50.62 43.07
CA LYS A 655 41.15 50.39 44.34
C LYS A 655 42.27 51.41 44.49
N MET A 656 42.56 51.80 45.72
CA MET A 656 43.63 52.74 46.02
C MET A 656 44.97 52.20 45.49
N PRO A 657 45.68 52.91 44.60
CA PRO A 657 46.99 52.47 44.12
C PRO A 657 48.05 52.58 45.22
N SER A 658 49.17 51.87 45.05
CA SER A 658 50.34 52.06 45.92
C SER A 658 51.11 53.30 45.50
N LEU A 659 51.11 54.30 46.38
CA LEU A 659 51.91 55.52 46.35
C LEU A 659 53.21 55.37 47.15
N VAL A 660 53.31 54.36 48.02
CA VAL A 660 54.53 54.08 48.80
C VAL A 660 55.69 53.75 47.85
N GLY A 661 56.83 54.42 48.04
CA GLY A 661 58.03 54.33 47.21
C GLY A 661 58.11 55.36 46.08
N LEU A 662 57.05 56.15 45.85
CA LEU A 662 57.06 57.21 44.83
C LEU A 662 57.57 58.55 45.37
N LYS A 663 58.07 59.41 44.48
CA LYS A 663 58.34 60.82 44.78
C LYS A 663 57.03 61.62 44.92
N ALA A 664 57.06 62.69 45.71
CA ALA A 664 55.88 63.49 46.04
C ALA A 664 55.06 63.95 44.81
N ASP A 665 55.74 64.50 43.82
CA ASP A 665 55.16 64.97 42.55
C ASP A 665 54.45 63.86 41.79
N ARG A 666 55.08 62.68 41.70
CA ARG A 666 54.48 61.52 41.04
C ARG A 666 53.31 60.94 41.84
N ALA A 667 53.43 60.86 43.16
CA ALA A 667 52.35 60.36 44.03
C ALA A 667 51.09 61.24 43.94
N ILE A 668 51.26 62.57 43.92
CA ILE A 668 50.15 63.51 43.74
C ILE A 668 49.54 63.38 42.34
N TYR A 669 50.35 63.23 41.31
CA TYR A 669 49.86 63.05 39.94
C TYR A 669 49.00 61.79 39.80
N GLU A 670 49.48 60.64 40.28
CA GLU A 670 48.76 59.37 40.23
C GLU A 670 47.43 59.44 41.01
N ALA A 671 47.42 60.05 42.20
CA ALA A 671 46.21 60.24 42.98
C ALA A 671 45.19 61.19 42.31
N LYS A 672 45.67 62.25 41.64
CA LYS A 672 44.82 63.22 40.94
C LYS A 672 44.10 62.61 39.73
N GLN A 673 44.73 61.66 39.02
CA GLN A 673 44.08 60.92 37.92
C GLN A 673 42.85 60.13 38.38
N LEU A 674 42.83 59.76 39.66
CA LEU A 674 41.70 59.07 40.31
C LEU A 674 40.75 60.02 41.05
N GLY A 675 40.95 61.33 40.92
CA GLY A 675 40.14 62.35 41.60
C GLY A 675 40.36 62.44 43.12
N ILE A 676 41.48 61.91 43.63
CA ILE A 676 41.80 61.86 45.07
C ILE A 676 42.66 63.07 45.45
N LYS A 677 42.31 63.78 46.53
CA LYS A 677 43.14 64.87 47.07
C LYS A 677 44.20 64.32 48.01
N VAL A 678 45.44 64.80 47.87
CA VAL A 678 46.57 64.32 48.67
C VAL A 678 47.00 65.35 49.70
N SER A 679 47.09 64.94 50.97
CA SER A 679 47.72 65.72 52.04
C SER A 679 49.07 65.09 52.42
N MET A 680 50.14 65.89 52.43
CA MET A 680 51.50 65.43 52.73
C MET A 680 51.90 65.75 54.17
N GLN A 681 52.61 64.81 54.81
CA GLN A 681 53.22 65.01 56.12
C GLN A 681 54.71 64.61 56.06
N GLY A 682 55.62 65.54 56.39
CA GLY A 682 57.09 65.37 56.28
C GLY A 682 57.70 66.13 55.09
N THR A 683 59.03 66.27 55.06
CA THR A 683 59.78 67.08 54.08
C THR A 683 60.68 66.29 53.13
N GLY A 684 60.87 64.98 53.33
CA GLY A 684 61.72 64.17 52.46
C GLY A 684 61.08 63.83 51.12
N GLY A 685 61.87 63.25 50.22
CA GLY A 685 61.54 63.14 48.80
C GLY A 685 60.66 61.96 48.39
N ILE A 686 60.47 60.94 49.23
CA ILE A 686 59.80 59.68 48.88
C ILE A 686 58.70 59.33 49.89
N VAL A 687 57.57 58.81 49.42
CA VAL A 687 56.45 58.36 50.27
C VAL A 687 56.81 57.05 50.97
N VAL A 688 56.74 57.02 52.30
CA VAL A 688 56.99 55.81 53.11
C VAL A 688 55.71 55.13 53.57
N SER A 689 54.60 55.87 53.65
CA SER A 689 53.30 55.29 53.94
C SER A 689 52.17 56.12 53.37
N GLN A 690 51.01 55.48 53.17
CA GLN A 690 49.78 56.13 52.73
C GLN A 690 48.58 55.65 53.53
N ARG A 691 47.52 56.47 53.60
CA ARG A 691 46.18 56.06 54.00
C ARG A 691 45.13 56.72 53.09
N PRO A 692 44.16 55.97 52.54
CA PRO A 692 43.94 54.51 52.66
C PRO A 692 45.08 53.66 52.07
N LYS A 693 45.23 52.40 52.51
CA LYS A 693 46.31 51.52 52.03
C LYS A 693 46.05 51.11 50.59
N ALA A 694 47.10 50.70 49.88
CA ALA A 694 46.96 50.15 48.54
C ALA A 694 45.99 48.96 48.55
N GLY A 695 45.01 48.96 47.66
CA GLY A 695 43.94 47.95 47.58
C GLY A 695 42.64 48.32 48.30
N ASP A 696 42.65 49.30 49.21
CA ASP A 696 41.45 49.80 49.90
C ASP A 696 40.54 50.56 48.93
N LYS A 697 39.26 50.75 49.31
CA LYS A 697 38.34 51.60 48.55
C LYS A 697 38.69 53.08 48.80
N PRO A 698 38.99 53.90 47.77
CA PRO A 698 39.26 55.31 47.93
C PRO A 698 38.06 56.03 48.54
N ASN A 699 38.30 56.90 49.51
CA ASN A 699 37.29 57.72 50.18
C ASN A 699 37.35 59.21 49.77
N GLY A 700 38.10 59.53 48.70
CA GLY A 700 38.23 60.89 48.13
C GLY A 700 39.47 61.67 48.60
N ASP A 701 40.04 61.31 49.75
CA ASP A 701 41.25 61.95 50.30
C ASP A 701 42.32 60.89 50.65
N CYS A 702 43.59 61.18 50.39
CA CYS A 702 44.72 60.33 50.75
C CYS A 702 45.78 61.10 51.52
N GLN A 703 46.17 60.59 52.68
CA GLN A 703 47.30 61.12 53.43
C GLN A 703 48.55 60.31 53.11
N ILE A 704 49.60 60.98 52.63
CA ILE A 704 50.91 60.38 52.41
C ILE A 704 51.91 60.92 53.43
N VAL A 705 52.71 60.02 54.00
CA VAL A 705 53.83 60.36 54.89
C VAL A 705 55.10 60.22 54.09
N MET A 706 55.87 61.30 54.04
CA MET A 706 57.16 61.35 53.37
C MET A 706 58.24 60.80 54.29
N SER A 707 59.33 60.29 53.72
CA SER A 707 60.56 60.05 54.49
C SER A 707 60.98 61.35 55.18
N ASN A 708 61.68 61.26 56.31
CA ASN A 708 62.33 62.44 56.88
C ASN A 708 63.50 62.90 56.02
#